data_AF-A0A8I2GAY7-F1
#
_entry.id   AF-A0A8I2GAY7-F1
#
_cell.length_a   1.000
_cell.length_b   1.000
_cell.length_c   1.000
_cell.angle_alpha   90.00
_cell.angle_beta   90.00
_cell.angle_gamma   90.00
#
_symmetry.space_group_name_H-M   'P 1'
#
loop_
_entity.id
_entity.type
_entity.pdbx_description
1 polymer ?
#
loop_
_entity_poly.entity_id
_entity_poly.type
_entity_poly.pdbx_seq_one_letter_code
_entity_poly.pdbx_strand_id
1 'polypeptide(L)'
;MRMNRKMFIFTVVFVLCCFMVTNSWAAKKVKFYKANAKDYIRLLNEKPGQGIGKALGLDQDEDFKLIRQGKDFNGLIHQRYQQTFQGIPVWGVEAVVSMDGNNAIRLHGDMVLETRKDIKGIPASLDPLGALKKMKDQQKKIDKNAQWTFRNEEYGTYVFIDEKNKAHLCYVVSFFADTESGNPSQPIFFVDVKNGKVLHAFDMLRYQGTGPGGNQKVGYYYYGTDYDPFCVAVNGSTCTMNCTDVKTVDLNHGTSGTTPYSYTCYENTHEAINGAYCPLNDAQYFGQVVFDMYMDWYGVPVLPFQLTLRCHYSNNYENAFWDGSTMTFGDGYTTFYPLVGLDVVSHEVSHGFTDYNSDLIYSGQSGGINESFSDQAGEGAKYYMRGTNDFMCGYDIFKDPDGALRYLYDPPLDGKSIDHVDDYYDGMDVHYSSGIFNKAFYLIATSPGWTTRMAFDVFVKANQDYWTPSTNFQQGAEGAVDAALDWGYNCQDVAGAFAVVGIAVSCPGGAPIAAFTGSPTTGPAPLTVNFTDQSTNNPTSWSWNFGDGGTSTAQNPSHTYTTPGTYTVTLTVTNSGGSDNEIKTNYITVTDPSQNPEIYVFDIYMQKFSFWFLYRAEATITIKDTDGAVVPNATVYIQWSGKASGTDSGTTNSSGQVTFNSGWYFFNGTFTVTVTNVTHPTLVYNPALNNETSDSI
;
A
#
# COMPACT_ATOMS: atom_id res chain seq x y z
N MET A 1 -5.98 -23.54 60.99
CA MET A 1 -5.06 -22.66 60.23
C MET A 1 -5.29 -22.92 58.75
N ARG A 2 -5.43 -21.85 57.96
CA ARG A 2 -5.85 -21.74 56.54
C ARG A 2 -5.63 -22.96 55.61
N MET A 3 -6.66 -23.24 54.80
CA MET A 3 -6.56 -23.96 53.52
C MET A 3 -7.03 -23.06 52.37
N ASN A 4 -6.11 -22.76 51.46
CA ASN A 4 -6.24 -22.14 50.12
C ASN A 4 -6.33 -23.30 49.10
N ARG A 5 -6.88 -23.25 47.87
CA ARG A 5 -7.36 -22.23 46.93
C ARG A 5 -8.37 -22.96 46.00
N LYS A 6 -9.46 -22.30 45.59
CA LYS A 6 -10.44 -22.80 44.61
C LYS A 6 -10.12 -22.31 43.19
N MET A 7 -10.28 -23.24 42.26
CA MET A 7 -10.40 -23.11 40.81
C MET A 7 -11.70 -22.39 40.44
N PHE A 8 -11.71 -21.34 39.60
CA PHE A 8 -12.91 -20.90 38.88
C PHE A 8 -12.59 -20.13 37.59
N ILE A 9 -13.38 -20.48 36.58
CA ILE A 9 -13.43 -20.07 35.18
C ILE A 9 -13.81 -18.58 35.05
N PHE A 10 -13.12 -17.83 34.19
CA PHE A 10 -13.47 -16.43 33.87
C PHE A 10 -14.49 -16.36 32.74
N THR A 11 -15.70 -15.94 33.08
CA THR A 11 -16.71 -15.39 32.16
C THR A 11 -16.53 -13.87 32.14
N VAL A 12 -16.32 -13.27 30.96
CA VAL A 12 -16.20 -11.82 30.79
C VAL A 12 -17.59 -11.18 30.94
N VAL A 13 -17.73 -10.33 31.94
CA VAL A 13 -18.93 -9.55 32.26
C VAL A 13 -18.92 -8.26 31.45
N PHE A 14 -19.95 -8.05 30.64
CA PHE A 14 -20.32 -6.76 30.06
C PHE A 14 -20.76 -5.82 31.20
N VAL A 15 -20.00 -4.75 31.45
CA VAL A 15 -20.38 -3.70 32.39
C VAL A 15 -21.24 -2.67 31.65
N LEU A 16 -22.56 -2.74 31.90
CA LEU A 16 -23.49 -1.63 31.69
C LEU A 16 -23.12 -0.51 32.69
N CYS A 17 -22.60 0.61 32.19
CA CYS A 17 -22.50 1.84 32.98
C CYS A 17 -23.56 2.83 32.48
N CYS A 18 -24.66 2.93 33.23
CA CYS A 18 -25.65 4.00 33.10
C CYS A 18 -25.00 5.34 33.46
N PHE A 19 -24.61 6.12 32.46
CA PHE A 19 -24.69 7.57 32.56
C PHE A 19 -26.02 8.01 31.92
N MET A 20 -26.92 8.52 32.75
CA MET A 20 -28.03 9.35 32.28
C MET A 20 -27.44 10.62 31.66
N VAL A 21 -27.06 10.54 30.39
CA VAL A 21 -27.01 11.70 29.51
C VAL A 21 -28.41 11.83 28.94
N THR A 22 -28.99 13.02 29.01
CA THR A 22 -30.22 13.34 28.31
C THR A 22 -30.00 13.12 26.81
N ASN A 23 -30.33 11.93 26.31
CA ASN A 23 -30.17 11.60 24.89
C ASN A 23 -31.12 12.49 24.09
N SER A 24 -30.56 13.51 23.44
CA SER A 24 -31.25 14.28 22.42
C SER A 24 -31.58 13.36 21.24
N TRP A 25 -32.86 13.35 20.85
CA TRP A 25 -33.43 12.53 19.79
C TRP A 25 -33.14 13.16 18.41
N ALA A 26 -32.13 12.68 17.68
CA ALA A 26 -31.77 13.17 16.35
C ALA A 26 -31.08 12.08 15.51
N ALA A 27 -31.05 12.22 14.18
CA ALA A 27 -30.25 11.38 13.29
C ALA A 27 -28.76 11.37 13.71
N LYS A 28 -28.04 10.30 13.39
CA LYS A 28 -26.64 10.14 13.80
C LYS A 28 -25.72 10.12 12.58
N LYS A 29 -24.99 11.22 12.37
CA LYS A 29 -23.93 11.28 11.35
C LYS A 29 -22.70 10.50 11.81
N VAL A 30 -22.20 9.60 10.97
CA VAL A 30 -20.98 8.83 11.16
C VAL A 30 -20.05 9.13 10.00
N LYS A 31 -18.81 9.50 10.32
CA LYS A 31 -17.78 9.78 9.33
C LYS A 31 -16.82 8.60 9.20
N PHE A 32 -16.45 8.25 7.99
CA PHE A 32 -15.43 7.22 7.73
C PHE A 32 -14.05 7.88 7.79
N TYR A 33 -13.36 7.75 8.93
CA TYR A 33 -11.98 8.21 9.12
C TYR A 33 -11.06 7.01 9.38
N LYS A 34 -9.74 7.14 9.12
CA LYS A 34 -8.75 6.02 9.13
C LYS A 34 -8.89 5.03 10.30
N ALA A 35 -9.26 5.48 11.50
CA ALA A 35 -9.41 4.63 12.69
C ALA A 35 -10.64 3.70 12.67
N ASN A 36 -11.79 4.12 12.13
CA ASN A 36 -13.01 3.31 12.08
C ASN A 36 -13.26 2.71 10.68
N ALA A 37 -12.62 3.24 9.63
CA ALA A 37 -12.78 2.77 8.27
C ALA A 37 -12.35 1.30 8.11
N LYS A 38 -11.35 0.83 8.88
CA LYS A 38 -10.89 -0.58 8.85
C LYS A 38 -12.00 -1.56 9.23
N ASP A 39 -12.80 -1.24 10.26
CA ASP A 39 -13.91 -2.10 10.69
C ASP A 39 -15.01 -2.15 9.63
N TYR A 40 -15.33 -1.01 9.02
CA TYR A 40 -16.32 -0.96 7.94
C TYR A 40 -15.84 -1.66 6.67
N ILE A 41 -14.58 -1.49 6.28
CA ILE A 41 -13.98 -2.21 5.15
C ILE A 41 -14.04 -3.73 5.38
N ARG A 42 -13.73 -4.17 6.60
CA ARG A 42 -13.88 -5.57 6.99
C ARG A 42 -15.33 -6.04 6.85
N LEU A 43 -16.31 -5.27 7.31
CA LEU A 43 -17.74 -5.60 7.16
C LEU A 43 -18.19 -5.68 5.69
N LEU A 44 -17.66 -4.81 4.82
CA LEU A 44 -17.92 -4.85 3.38
C LEU A 44 -17.38 -6.14 2.75
N ASN A 45 -16.18 -6.57 3.14
CA ASN A 45 -15.54 -7.78 2.63
C ASN A 45 -16.16 -9.08 3.19
N GLU A 46 -16.66 -9.08 4.42
CA GLU A 46 -17.36 -10.23 5.01
C GLU A 46 -18.77 -10.45 4.40
N LYS A 47 -19.37 -9.42 3.78
CA LYS A 47 -20.76 -9.44 3.29
C LYS A 47 -20.94 -8.90 1.85
N PRO A 48 -20.21 -9.42 0.85
CA PRO A 48 -20.17 -8.83 -0.51
C PRO A 48 -21.52 -8.88 -1.26
N GLY A 49 -22.48 -9.72 -0.83
CA GLY A 49 -23.79 -9.88 -1.47
C GLY A 49 -24.97 -9.13 -0.83
N GLN A 50 -24.78 -8.40 0.27
CA GLN A 50 -25.89 -7.75 0.99
C GLN A 50 -26.18 -6.31 0.55
N GLY A 51 -25.35 -5.74 -0.33
CA GLY A 51 -25.38 -4.31 -0.66
C GLY A 51 -24.68 -3.49 0.43
N ILE A 52 -24.03 -2.40 0.03
CA ILE A 52 -23.18 -1.59 0.90
C ILE A 52 -23.96 -1.00 2.09
N GLY A 53 -25.22 -0.58 1.90
CA GLY A 53 -26.06 -0.04 2.98
C GLY A 53 -26.27 -1.02 4.13
N LYS A 54 -26.69 -2.25 3.83
CA LYS A 54 -26.89 -3.29 4.86
C LYS A 54 -25.58 -3.72 5.51
N ALA A 55 -24.50 -3.80 4.73
CA ALA A 55 -23.18 -4.15 5.27
C ALA A 55 -22.68 -3.10 6.28
N LEU A 56 -22.98 -1.83 6.05
CA LEU A 56 -22.63 -0.71 6.93
C LEU A 56 -23.65 -0.45 8.05
N GLY A 57 -24.73 -1.25 8.13
CA GLY A 57 -25.72 -1.18 9.21
C GLY A 57 -26.80 -0.11 9.03
N LEU A 58 -27.06 0.34 7.80
CA LEU A 58 -28.23 1.16 7.49
C LEU A 58 -29.53 0.39 7.75
N ASP A 59 -30.58 1.11 8.16
CA ASP A 59 -31.89 0.50 8.37
C ASP A 59 -32.61 0.17 7.04
N GLN A 60 -33.80 -0.44 7.11
CA GLN A 60 -34.54 -0.88 5.91
C GLN A 60 -35.03 0.27 5.01
N ASP A 61 -35.01 1.50 5.49
CA ASP A 61 -35.41 2.69 4.75
C ASP A 61 -34.21 3.51 4.28
N GLU A 62 -33.00 3.13 4.66
CA GLU A 62 -31.76 3.79 4.27
C GLU A 62 -30.96 2.87 3.35
N ASP A 63 -30.41 3.42 2.27
CA ASP A 63 -29.54 2.67 1.37
C ASP A 63 -28.51 3.58 0.70
N PHE A 64 -27.50 2.98 0.11
CA PHE A 64 -26.47 3.64 -0.67
C PHE A 64 -26.62 3.24 -2.14
N LYS A 65 -27.02 4.21 -2.97
CA LYS A 65 -27.19 3.99 -4.40
C LYS A 65 -25.90 4.33 -5.13
N LEU A 66 -25.38 3.39 -5.93
CA LEU A 66 -24.23 3.64 -6.79
C LEU A 66 -24.57 4.75 -7.79
N ILE A 67 -23.78 5.82 -7.80
CA ILE A 67 -23.97 6.96 -8.71
C ILE A 67 -22.86 7.07 -9.76
N ARG A 68 -21.65 6.62 -9.44
CA ARG A 68 -20.53 6.62 -10.38
C ARG A 68 -19.55 5.52 -10.03
N GLN A 69 -18.97 4.89 -11.05
CA GLN A 69 -17.80 4.04 -10.88
C GLN A 69 -16.76 4.32 -11.95
N GLY A 70 -15.49 4.12 -11.62
CA GLY A 70 -14.37 4.31 -12.54
C GLY A 70 -13.18 3.46 -12.12
N LYS A 71 -12.32 3.14 -13.08
CA LYS A 71 -11.08 2.41 -12.86
C LYS A 71 -9.92 3.40 -12.93
N ASP A 72 -9.03 3.39 -11.95
CA ASP A 72 -7.82 4.23 -11.95
C ASP A 72 -6.69 3.61 -12.79
N PHE A 73 -5.58 4.34 -12.90
CA PHE A 73 -4.39 3.91 -13.64
C PHE A 73 -3.70 2.67 -13.05
N ASN A 74 -3.90 2.40 -11.75
CA ASN A 74 -3.41 1.20 -11.04
C ASN A 74 -4.36 0.01 -11.17
N GLY A 75 -5.53 0.23 -11.78
CA GLY A 75 -6.55 -0.77 -11.99
C GLY A 75 -7.53 -0.97 -10.83
N LEU A 76 -7.48 -0.12 -9.80
CA LEU A 76 -8.47 -0.10 -8.72
C LEU A 76 -9.80 0.44 -9.22
N ILE A 77 -10.89 -0.15 -8.74
CA ILE A 77 -12.24 0.31 -9.07
C ILE A 77 -12.75 1.20 -7.94
N HIS A 78 -12.99 2.47 -8.23
CA HIS A 78 -13.60 3.42 -7.30
C HIS A 78 -15.10 3.48 -7.55
N GLN A 79 -15.90 3.17 -6.53
CA GLN A 79 -17.35 3.21 -6.56
C GLN A 79 -17.85 4.30 -5.61
N ARG A 80 -18.56 5.29 -6.16
CA ARG A 80 -19.17 6.38 -5.41
C ARG A 80 -20.66 6.12 -5.23
N TYR A 81 -21.11 6.19 -3.99
CA TYR A 81 -22.46 5.93 -3.57
C TYR A 81 -23.07 7.15 -2.92
N GLN A 82 -24.30 7.49 -3.30
CA GLN A 82 -25.12 8.51 -2.67
C GLN A 82 -26.04 7.84 -1.66
N GLN A 83 -26.02 8.27 -0.39
CA GLN A 83 -26.98 7.77 0.58
C GLN A 83 -28.39 8.25 0.24
N THR A 84 -29.37 7.39 0.43
CA THR A 84 -30.79 7.65 0.23
C THR A 84 -31.60 7.24 1.45
N PHE A 85 -32.72 7.92 1.68
CA PHE A 85 -33.76 7.55 2.63
C PHE A 85 -35.07 7.38 1.86
N GLN A 86 -35.62 6.16 1.81
CA GLN A 86 -36.78 5.77 1.01
C GLN A 86 -36.63 6.16 -0.48
N GLY A 87 -35.41 6.05 -0.99
CA GLY A 87 -35.03 6.43 -2.36
C GLY A 87 -34.79 7.94 -2.58
N ILE A 88 -35.02 8.78 -1.55
CA ILE A 88 -34.76 10.22 -1.60
C ILE A 88 -33.28 10.46 -1.23
N PRO A 89 -32.49 11.16 -2.05
CA PRO A 89 -31.07 11.41 -1.76
C PRO A 89 -30.88 12.24 -0.48
N VAL A 90 -29.92 11.84 0.34
CA VAL A 90 -29.47 12.59 1.53
C VAL A 90 -28.37 13.55 1.11
N TRP A 91 -28.65 14.85 1.13
CA TRP A 91 -27.75 15.87 0.60
C TRP A 91 -26.37 15.85 1.27
N GLY A 92 -25.33 15.78 0.45
CA GLY A 92 -23.93 15.84 0.90
C GLY A 92 -23.44 14.62 1.69
N VAL A 93 -24.18 13.50 1.64
CA VAL A 93 -23.80 12.24 2.31
C VAL A 93 -23.51 11.18 1.28
N GLU A 94 -22.23 10.97 1.02
CA GLU A 94 -21.73 9.99 0.05
C GLU A 94 -20.67 9.09 0.67
N ALA A 95 -20.54 7.88 0.12
CA ALA A 95 -19.46 6.94 0.43
C ALA A 95 -18.69 6.60 -0.85
N VAL A 96 -17.36 6.59 -0.78
CA VAL A 96 -16.49 6.14 -1.87
C VAL A 96 -15.74 4.89 -1.40
N VAL A 97 -15.96 3.79 -2.11
CA VAL A 97 -15.27 2.51 -1.86
C VAL A 97 -14.27 2.29 -2.98
N SER A 98 -13.00 2.08 -2.61
CA SER A 98 -11.97 1.63 -3.55
C SER A 98 -11.82 0.13 -3.44
N MET A 99 -11.95 -0.55 -4.57
CA MET A 99 -11.95 -2.00 -4.68
C MET A 99 -10.70 -2.46 -5.43
N ASP A 100 -10.04 -3.49 -4.91
CA ASP A 100 -9.08 -4.32 -5.65
C ASP A 100 -9.77 -5.66 -5.96
N GLY A 101 -10.10 -5.87 -7.24
CA GLY A 101 -11.02 -6.92 -7.64
C GLY A 101 -12.38 -6.79 -6.93
N ASN A 102 -12.73 -7.80 -6.11
CA ASN A 102 -13.96 -7.82 -5.31
C ASN A 102 -13.75 -7.40 -3.84
N ASN A 103 -12.52 -7.02 -3.45
CA ASN A 103 -12.21 -6.66 -2.08
C ASN A 103 -12.18 -5.14 -1.91
N ALA A 104 -12.97 -4.61 -0.98
CA ALA A 104 -12.85 -3.25 -0.53
C ALA A 104 -11.51 -3.07 0.22
N ILE A 105 -10.74 -2.07 -0.19
CA ILE A 105 -9.45 -1.74 0.42
C ILE A 105 -9.42 -0.34 1.03
N ARG A 106 -10.32 0.56 0.61
CA ARG A 106 -10.47 1.91 1.17
C ARG A 106 -11.94 2.32 1.20
N LEU A 107 -12.31 3.10 2.21
CA LEU A 107 -13.64 3.69 2.39
C LEU A 107 -13.49 5.14 2.86
N HIS A 108 -14.10 6.07 2.12
CA HIS A 108 -14.11 7.50 2.44
C HIS A 108 -15.54 8.05 2.42
N GLY A 109 -15.77 9.16 3.12
CA GLY A 109 -17.04 9.87 3.12
C GLY A 109 -17.81 9.74 4.43
N ASP A 110 -19.13 9.85 4.34
CA ASP A 110 -20.04 9.94 5.48
C ASP A 110 -21.21 8.96 5.32
N MET A 111 -21.81 8.56 6.44
CA MET A 111 -23.15 7.99 6.49
C MET A 111 -23.99 8.65 7.58
N VAL A 112 -25.30 8.56 7.45
CA VAL A 112 -26.26 9.01 8.47
C VAL A 112 -27.12 7.82 8.85
N LEU A 113 -27.26 7.59 10.16
CA LEU A 113 -28.10 6.53 10.70
C LEU A 113 -29.37 7.13 11.29
N GLU A 114 -30.43 6.33 11.28
CA GLU A 114 -31.67 6.60 12.00
C GLU A 114 -32.45 7.83 11.48
N THR A 115 -32.29 8.17 10.20
CA THR A 115 -32.96 9.30 9.52
C THR A 115 -34.48 9.28 9.70
N ARG A 116 -35.07 8.07 9.77
CA ARG A 116 -36.50 7.84 10.01
C ARG A 116 -37.03 8.54 11.26
N LYS A 117 -36.20 8.72 12.30
CA LYS A 117 -36.62 9.29 13.58
C LYS A 117 -37.12 10.74 13.46
N ASP A 118 -36.62 11.48 12.47
CA ASP A 118 -36.94 12.90 12.29
C ASP A 118 -37.98 13.18 11.19
N ILE A 119 -38.17 12.25 10.24
CA ILE A 119 -38.89 12.51 8.97
C ILE A 119 -40.26 11.77 8.86
N LYS A 120 -40.69 10.99 9.86
CA LYS A 120 -41.91 10.18 9.77
C LYS A 120 -43.20 11.02 9.68
N GLY A 121 -44.03 10.78 8.65
CA GLY A 121 -45.42 11.25 8.58
C GLY A 121 -45.61 12.71 8.18
N ILE A 122 -44.72 13.25 7.36
CA ILE A 122 -44.74 14.65 6.93
C ILE A 122 -45.62 14.82 5.67
N PRO A 123 -46.82 15.44 5.75
CA PRO A 123 -47.54 15.84 4.54
C PRO A 123 -46.80 17.02 3.87
N ALA A 124 -46.45 16.88 2.60
CA ALA A 124 -45.88 17.98 1.82
C ALA A 124 -46.95 19.06 1.61
N SER A 125 -46.66 20.29 2.03
CA SER A 125 -47.59 21.43 1.93
C SER A 125 -47.37 22.29 0.68
N LEU A 126 -46.21 22.15 0.04
CA LEU A 126 -45.74 22.93 -1.09
C LEU A 126 -45.24 21.96 -2.16
N ASP A 127 -45.44 22.26 -3.44
CA ASP A 127 -44.82 21.49 -4.53
C ASP A 127 -43.42 22.07 -4.89
N PRO A 128 -42.55 21.29 -5.55
CA PRO A 128 -41.19 21.76 -5.90
C PRO A 128 -41.17 23.04 -6.76
N LEU A 129 -42.16 23.20 -7.66
CA LEU A 129 -42.30 24.38 -8.52
C LEU A 129 -42.67 25.63 -7.71
N GLY A 130 -43.55 25.49 -6.72
CA GLY A 130 -43.89 26.54 -5.77
C GLY A 130 -42.69 26.96 -4.93
N ALA A 131 -41.82 26.02 -4.55
CA ALA A 131 -40.58 26.32 -3.84
C ALA A 131 -39.62 27.12 -4.72
N LEU A 132 -39.42 26.70 -5.98
CA LEU A 132 -38.61 27.43 -6.96
C LEU A 132 -39.12 28.85 -7.19
N LYS A 133 -40.43 29.02 -7.42
CA LYS A 133 -41.04 30.35 -7.60
C LYS A 133 -40.81 31.23 -6.38
N LYS A 134 -41.03 30.69 -5.17
CA LYS A 134 -40.83 31.41 -3.91
C LYS A 134 -39.38 31.87 -3.73
N MET A 135 -38.40 31.03 -4.11
CA MET A 135 -36.98 31.39 -3.99
C MET A 135 -36.53 32.42 -5.02
N LYS A 136 -37.05 32.39 -6.26
CA LYS A 136 -36.83 33.49 -7.22
C LYS A 136 -37.46 34.80 -6.74
N ASP A 137 -38.66 34.75 -6.18
CA ASP A 137 -39.30 35.94 -5.59
C ASP A 137 -38.53 36.45 -4.36
N GLN A 138 -37.82 35.57 -3.65
CA GLN A 138 -36.88 35.96 -2.59
C GLN A 138 -35.62 36.59 -3.17
N GLN A 139 -35.05 36.07 -4.27
CA GLN A 139 -33.91 36.66 -4.97
C GLN A 139 -34.23 38.07 -5.47
N LYS A 140 -35.39 38.29 -6.07
CA LYS A 140 -35.85 39.61 -6.53
C LYS A 140 -35.99 40.65 -5.41
N LYS A 141 -36.05 40.24 -4.14
CA LYS A 141 -36.09 41.17 -3.01
C LYS A 141 -34.72 41.73 -2.65
N ILE A 142 -33.64 41.10 -3.11
CA ILE A 142 -32.25 41.55 -2.88
C ILE A 142 -32.02 42.89 -3.57
N ASP A 143 -32.44 43.00 -4.83
CA ASP A 143 -32.56 44.29 -5.52
C ASP A 143 -33.90 44.32 -6.27
N LYS A 144 -34.82 45.14 -5.77
CA LYS A 144 -36.19 45.29 -6.31
C LYS A 144 -36.23 46.08 -7.62
N ASN A 145 -35.17 46.84 -7.92
CA ASN A 145 -35.10 47.70 -9.09
C ASN A 145 -34.37 47.02 -10.26
N ALA A 146 -33.60 45.96 -9.98
CA ALA A 146 -32.91 45.15 -10.97
C ALA A 146 -33.85 44.31 -11.85
N GLN A 147 -33.52 44.22 -13.14
CA GLN A 147 -34.19 43.32 -14.08
C GLN A 147 -33.52 41.94 -14.04
N TRP A 148 -34.01 41.08 -13.14
CA TRP A 148 -33.47 39.74 -12.97
C TRP A 148 -33.82 38.80 -14.11
N THR A 149 -32.81 38.13 -14.66
CA THR A 149 -32.94 36.97 -15.53
C THR A 149 -32.57 35.70 -14.76
N PHE A 150 -33.35 34.64 -14.94
CA PHE A 150 -33.14 33.35 -14.29
C PHE A 150 -32.92 32.27 -15.35
N ARG A 151 -31.91 31.42 -15.16
CA ARG A 151 -31.58 30.29 -16.04
C ARG A 151 -31.01 29.12 -15.24
N ASN A 152 -30.81 27.96 -15.87
CA ASN A 152 -30.27 26.74 -15.24
C ASN A 152 -31.01 26.36 -13.95
N GLU A 153 -32.33 26.30 -14.04
CA GLU A 153 -33.21 26.08 -12.89
C GLU A 153 -33.27 24.59 -12.55
N GLU A 154 -32.87 24.25 -11.34
CA GLU A 154 -32.86 22.89 -10.83
C GLU A 154 -33.66 22.81 -9.53
N TYR A 155 -34.43 21.74 -9.38
CA TYR A 155 -35.11 21.46 -8.12
C TYR A 155 -35.28 19.95 -7.93
N GLY A 156 -35.12 19.51 -6.68
CA GLY A 156 -35.29 18.11 -6.30
C GLY A 156 -35.69 17.96 -4.85
N THR A 157 -36.23 16.80 -4.51
CA THR A 157 -36.51 16.46 -3.10
C THR A 157 -35.28 15.79 -2.50
N TYR A 158 -34.83 16.29 -1.36
CA TYR A 158 -33.67 15.76 -0.63
C TYR A 158 -33.98 15.63 0.85
N VAL A 159 -33.21 14.80 1.53
CA VAL A 159 -33.06 14.85 2.98
C VAL A 159 -31.86 15.73 3.32
N PHE A 160 -32.07 16.76 4.13
CA PHE A 160 -31.02 17.65 4.62
C PHE A 160 -30.80 17.41 6.11
N ILE A 161 -29.54 17.24 6.52
CA ILE A 161 -29.15 17.10 7.93
C ILE A 161 -28.63 18.45 8.41
N ASP A 162 -29.28 19.03 9.40
CA ASP A 162 -28.86 20.32 9.96
C ASP A 162 -27.67 20.18 10.95
N GLU A 163 -27.15 21.31 11.40
CA GLU A 163 -26.01 21.40 12.34
C GLU A 163 -26.29 20.72 13.70
N LYS A 164 -27.56 20.47 14.04
CA LYS A 164 -27.97 19.76 15.26
C LYS A 164 -28.22 18.27 15.00
N ASN A 165 -27.78 17.77 13.85
CA ASN A 165 -28.00 16.42 13.33
C ASN A 165 -29.49 16.04 13.17
N LYS A 166 -30.38 17.02 13.01
CA LYS A 166 -31.78 16.73 12.74
C LYS A 166 -32.01 16.60 11.25
N ALA A 167 -32.66 15.51 10.83
CA ALA A 167 -32.99 15.32 9.43
C ALA A 167 -34.29 16.05 9.04
N HIS A 168 -34.25 16.73 7.90
CA HIS A 168 -35.38 17.48 7.34
C HIS A 168 -35.66 16.99 5.92
N LEU A 169 -36.94 16.82 5.59
CA LEU A 169 -37.35 16.67 4.20
C LEU A 169 -37.46 18.06 3.58
N CYS A 170 -36.73 18.32 2.51
CA CYS A 170 -36.67 19.63 1.87
C CYS A 170 -36.65 19.55 0.35
N TYR A 171 -37.06 20.64 -0.30
CA TYR A 171 -36.73 20.91 -1.70
C TYR A 171 -35.40 21.63 -1.77
N VAL A 172 -34.44 21.05 -2.47
CA VAL A 172 -33.22 21.77 -2.86
C VAL A 172 -33.50 22.43 -4.18
N VAL A 173 -33.40 23.76 -4.21
CA VAL A 173 -33.71 24.59 -5.36
C VAL A 173 -32.47 25.39 -5.72
N SER A 174 -32.04 25.33 -6.97
CA SER A 174 -30.92 26.11 -7.51
C SER A 174 -31.35 26.82 -8.80
N PHE A 175 -30.79 27.99 -9.05
CA PHE A 175 -30.91 28.69 -10.33
C PHE A 175 -29.75 29.66 -10.48
N PHE A 176 -29.37 29.97 -11.71
CA PHE A 176 -28.50 31.09 -12.01
C PHE A 176 -29.35 32.37 -12.09
N ALA A 177 -29.01 33.39 -11.31
CA ALA A 177 -29.68 34.68 -11.27
C ALA A 177 -28.72 35.80 -11.67
N ASP A 178 -29.12 36.58 -12.66
CA ASP A 178 -28.27 37.57 -13.35
C ASP A 178 -29.04 38.86 -13.64
N THR A 179 -28.34 39.99 -13.74
CA THR A 179 -28.92 41.31 -14.02
C THR A 179 -27.88 42.23 -14.67
N GLU A 180 -28.31 43.14 -15.56
CA GLU A 180 -27.42 44.03 -16.32
C GLU A 180 -26.51 44.92 -15.46
N SER A 181 -26.90 45.19 -14.21
CA SER A 181 -26.20 46.12 -13.30
C SER A 181 -25.83 45.53 -11.94
N GLY A 182 -25.91 44.20 -11.77
CA GLY A 182 -25.69 43.54 -10.46
C GLY A 182 -24.87 42.26 -10.57
N ASN A 183 -24.46 41.73 -9.42
CA ASN A 183 -23.61 40.54 -9.38
C ASN A 183 -24.42 39.29 -9.74
N PRO A 184 -23.93 38.44 -10.66
CA PRO A 184 -24.54 37.14 -10.88
C PRO A 184 -24.42 36.31 -9.61
N SER A 185 -25.41 35.45 -9.37
CA SER A 185 -25.49 34.55 -8.23
C SER A 185 -25.98 33.20 -8.71
N GLN A 186 -25.50 32.11 -8.10
CA GLN A 186 -26.06 30.77 -8.30
C GLN A 186 -26.56 30.25 -6.95
N PRO A 187 -27.60 30.87 -6.36
CA PRO A 187 -28.05 30.50 -5.05
C PRO A 187 -28.66 29.09 -5.06
N ILE A 188 -28.36 28.34 -4.00
CA ILE A 188 -29.03 27.09 -3.66
C ILE A 188 -29.76 27.25 -2.34
N PHE A 189 -31.02 26.83 -2.29
CA PHE A 189 -31.90 26.93 -1.13
C PHE A 189 -32.40 25.56 -0.72
N PHE A 190 -32.38 25.29 0.58
CA PHE A 190 -32.99 24.13 1.21
C PHE A 190 -34.31 24.56 1.81
N VAL A 191 -35.42 24.22 1.16
CA VAL A 191 -36.77 24.70 1.52
C VAL A 191 -37.55 23.57 2.19
N ASP A 192 -37.91 23.75 3.45
CA ASP A 192 -38.71 22.79 4.23
C ASP A 192 -40.05 22.49 3.53
N VAL A 193 -40.34 21.21 3.27
CA VAL A 193 -41.58 20.81 2.56
C VAL A 193 -42.87 21.08 3.34
N LYS A 194 -42.80 21.23 4.68
CA LYS A 194 -43.98 21.44 5.56
C LYS A 194 -44.51 22.85 5.58
N ASN A 195 -43.63 23.83 5.43
CA ASN A 195 -43.98 25.23 5.69
C ASN A 195 -43.27 26.19 4.70
N GLY A 196 -42.45 25.66 3.80
CA GLY A 196 -41.69 26.44 2.84
C GLY A 196 -40.62 27.34 3.46
N LYS A 197 -40.20 27.10 4.71
CA LYS A 197 -39.13 27.86 5.38
C LYS A 197 -37.79 27.48 4.77
N VAL A 198 -36.93 28.47 4.54
CA VAL A 198 -35.53 28.21 4.18
C VAL A 198 -34.80 27.65 5.40
N LEU A 199 -34.38 26.40 5.32
CA LEU A 199 -33.59 25.69 6.33
C LEU A 199 -32.11 26.07 6.24
N HIS A 200 -31.62 26.21 5.01
CA HIS A 200 -30.25 26.58 4.70
C HIS A 200 -30.21 27.21 3.30
N ALA A 201 -29.24 28.07 3.05
CA ALA A 201 -29.00 28.64 1.72
C ALA A 201 -27.53 29.03 1.59
N PHE A 202 -26.98 28.86 0.40
CA PHE A 202 -25.64 29.34 0.05
C PHE A 202 -25.59 29.69 -1.43
N ASP A 203 -24.52 30.36 -1.86
CA ASP A 203 -24.28 30.63 -3.28
C ASP A 203 -23.28 29.60 -3.83
N MET A 204 -23.64 28.93 -4.93
CA MET A 204 -22.76 27.99 -5.64
C MET A 204 -21.69 28.72 -6.48
N LEU A 205 -21.82 30.03 -6.71
CA LEU A 205 -20.67 30.84 -7.11
C LEU A 205 -19.71 30.94 -5.93
N ARG A 206 -18.94 29.87 -5.73
CA ARG A 206 -17.56 30.02 -5.28
C ARG A 206 -16.89 30.78 -6.42
N TYR A 207 -16.73 32.08 -6.26
CA TYR A 207 -15.91 32.82 -7.19
C TYR A 207 -14.47 32.33 -7.00
N GLN A 208 -14.10 31.32 -7.77
CA GLN A 208 -12.75 30.82 -7.88
C GLN A 208 -12.09 31.57 -9.04
N GLY A 209 -10.78 31.75 -8.96
CA GLY A 209 -10.01 32.33 -10.03
C GLY A 209 -9.74 31.30 -11.12
N THR A 210 -9.97 31.68 -12.37
CA THR A 210 -9.55 30.91 -13.55
C THR A 210 -8.50 31.68 -14.33
N GLY A 211 -7.81 31.02 -15.25
CA GLY A 211 -6.88 31.69 -16.14
C GLY A 211 -5.75 30.78 -16.60
N PRO A 212 -4.89 31.29 -17.51
CA PRO A 212 -3.75 30.54 -18.01
C PRO A 212 -2.70 30.31 -16.92
N GLY A 213 -1.88 29.29 -17.12
CA GLY A 213 -0.66 29.02 -16.38
C GLY A 213 0.37 28.35 -17.28
N GLY A 214 1.56 28.12 -16.74
CA GLY A 214 2.67 27.48 -17.43
C GLY A 214 3.53 28.44 -18.25
N ASN A 215 4.36 27.88 -19.12
CA ASN A 215 5.30 28.62 -19.96
C ASN A 215 5.61 27.88 -21.27
N GLN A 216 6.47 28.47 -22.09
CA GLN A 216 6.85 27.92 -23.39
C GLN A 216 7.53 26.53 -23.33
N LYS A 217 8.09 26.11 -22.19
CA LYS A 217 8.71 24.79 -22.01
C LYS A 217 7.70 23.74 -21.56
N VAL A 218 6.99 23.99 -20.46
CA VAL A 218 6.00 23.03 -19.92
C VAL A 218 4.68 23.03 -20.67
N GLY A 219 4.48 24.02 -21.56
CA GLY A 219 3.27 24.20 -22.31
C GLY A 219 2.24 25.05 -21.56
N TYR A 220 1.23 25.46 -22.33
CA TYR A 220 0.07 26.18 -21.82
C TYR A 220 -0.89 25.21 -21.14
N TYR A 221 -1.43 25.62 -20.01
CA TYR A 221 -2.59 25.00 -19.38
C TYR A 221 -3.48 26.08 -18.77
N TYR A 222 -4.71 25.70 -18.40
CA TYR A 222 -5.72 26.63 -17.91
C TYR A 222 -6.36 26.14 -16.61
N TYR A 223 -6.28 26.97 -15.57
CA TYR A 223 -6.93 26.75 -14.29
C TYR A 223 -8.44 26.95 -14.44
N GLY A 224 -9.21 25.93 -14.07
CA GLY A 224 -10.65 25.82 -14.30
C GLY A 224 -11.04 24.91 -15.47
N THR A 225 -10.07 24.39 -16.25
CA THR A 225 -10.33 23.35 -17.25
C THR A 225 -9.32 22.20 -17.18
N ASP A 226 -8.02 22.50 -17.27
CA ASP A 226 -6.95 21.48 -17.26
C ASP A 226 -6.56 21.13 -15.81
N TYR A 227 -6.54 22.14 -14.95
CA TYR A 227 -6.42 22.02 -13.50
C TYR A 227 -7.65 22.60 -12.81
N ASP A 228 -7.81 22.29 -11.52
CA ASP A 228 -8.84 22.94 -10.72
C ASP A 228 -8.64 24.46 -10.69
N PRO A 229 -9.70 25.26 -10.53
CA PRO A 229 -9.54 26.71 -10.39
C PRO A 229 -8.77 27.05 -9.11
N PHE A 230 -8.03 28.16 -9.12
CA PHE A 230 -7.29 28.61 -7.94
C PHE A 230 -8.18 29.42 -6.99
N CYS A 231 -7.83 29.40 -5.71
CA CYS A 231 -8.62 30.08 -4.70
C CYS A 231 -8.42 31.61 -4.76
N VAL A 232 -9.49 32.37 -4.46
CA VAL A 232 -9.48 33.83 -4.31
C VAL A 232 -10.54 34.30 -3.29
N ALA A 233 -10.33 35.46 -2.67
CA ALA A 233 -11.35 36.18 -1.93
C ALA A 233 -12.12 37.10 -2.89
N VAL A 234 -13.44 37.19 -2.75
CA VAL A 234 -14.26 37.98 -3.68
C VAL A 234 -15.12 39.01 -2.97
N ASN A 235 -15.11 40.21 -3.54
CA ASN A 235 -15.92 41.35 -3.11
C ASN A 235 -16.53 42.04 -4.33
N GLY A 236 -17.82 41.81 -4.57
CA GLY A 236 -18.48 42.28 -5.78
C GLY A 236 -17.91 41.62 -7.04
N SER A 237 -17.47 42.41 -8.01
CA SER A 237 -16.81 41.93 -9.23
C SER A 237 -15.29 41.79 -9.08
N THR A 238 -14.73 42.05 -7.90
CA THR A 238 -13.28 42.00 -7.67
C THR A 238 -12.89 40.68 -7.02
N CYS A 239 -11.96 39.97 -7.68
CA CYS A 239 -11.30 38.78 -7.19
C CYS A 239 -9.92 39.19 -6.67
N THR A 240 -9.59 38.81 -5.44
CA THR A 240 -8.31 39.08 -4.78
C THR A 240 -7.62 37.75 -4.50
N MET A 241 -6.38 37.60 -4.94
CA MET A 241 -5.51 36.44 -4.69
C MET A 241 -5.09 36.35 -3.22
N ASN A 242 -6.07 36.03 -2.38
CA ASN A 242 -5.96 35.94 -0.93
C ASN A 242 -7.00 34.94 -0.41
N CYS A 243 -6.52 33.81 0.08
CA CYS A 243 -7.31 32.74 0.67
C CYS A 243 -7.01 32.65 2.16
N THR A 244 -7.51 31.64 2.87
CA THR A 244 -7.14 31.45 4.28
C THR A 244 -5.64 31.15 4.42
N ASP A 245 -5.10 30.32 3.53
CA ASP A 245 -3.77 29.73 3.71
C ASP A 245 -2.70 30.35 2.82
N VAL A 246 -3.09 30.94 1.68
CA VAL A 246 -2.19 31.48 0.66
C VAL A 246 -2.66 32.85 0.19
N LYS A 247 -1.72 33.79 0.01
CA LYS A 247 -1.92 35.02 -0.74
C LYS A 247 -0.79 35.24 -1.75
N THR A 248 -1.15 35.79 -2.90
CA THR A 248 -0.20 36.16 -3.96
C THR A 248 -0.19 37.67 -4.17
N VAL A 249 1.02 38.22 -4.28
CA VAL A 249 1.31 39.65 -4.42
C VAL A 249 1.99 39.87 -5.76
N ASP A 250 1.47 40.82 -6.52
CA ASP A 250 2.15 41.37 -7.68
C ASP A 250 3.04 42.53 -7.23
N LEU A 251 4.36 42.40 -7.41
CA LEU A 251 5.31 43.47 -7.11
C LEU A 251 5.49 44.45 -8.26
N ASN A 252 5.02 44.12 -9.46
CA ASN A 252 5.12 44.97 -10.66
C ASN A 252 6.54 45.53 -10.87
N HIS A 253 7.53 44.64 -10.84
CA HIS A 253 8.97 44.90 -10.91
C HIS A 253 9.56 45.75 -9.77
N GLY A 254 8.79 45.95 -8.70
CA GLY A 254 9.27 46.47 -7.43
C GLY A 254 10.01 45.43 -6.59
N THR A 255 10.54 45.87 -5.45
CA THR A 255 11.28 45.00 -4.50
C THR A 255 10.61 44.90 -3.14
N SER A 256 9.41 45.47 -2.98
CA SER A 256 8.66 45.46 -1.73
C SER A 256 7.16 45.52 -2.00
N GLY A 257 6.36 44.87 -1.15
CA GLY A 257 4.91 44.83 -1.29
C GLY A 257 4.30 43.65 -0.52
N THR A 258 3.10 43.84 0.01
CA THR A 258 2.34 42.82 0.76
C THR A 258 0.85 42.78 0.41
N THR A 259 0.39 43.71 -0.44
CA THR A 259 -1.00 43.82 -0.85
C THR A 259 -1.34 42.69 -1.82
N PRO A 260 -2.35 41.86 -1.55
CA PRO A 260 -2.72 40.77 -2.45
C PRO A 260 -3.21 41.31 -3.79
N TYR A 261 -2.80 40.66 -4.87
CA TYR A 261 -3.19 41.03 -6.23
C TYR A 261 -4.70 40.94 -6.42
N SER A 262 -5.30 41.92 -7.08
CA SER A 262 -6.74 41.96 -7.33
C SER A 262 -7.03 42.23 -8.81
N TYR A 263 -8.03 41.53 -9.35
CA TYR A 263 -8.47 41.60 -10.74
C TYR A 263 -9.99 41.52 -10.82
N THR A 264 -10.55 41.77 -12.01
CA THR A 264 -12.00 41.61 -12.23
C THR A 264 -12.30 40.13 -12.39
N CYS A 265 -13.20 39.59 -11.57
CA CYS A 265 -13.62 38.20 -11.67
C CYS A 265 -14.19 37.86 -13.07
N TYR A 266 -14.12 36.62 -13.53
CA TYR A 266 -13.62 35.41 -12.84
C TYR A 266 -12.23 34.96 -13.34
N GLU A 267 -11.73 35.56 -14.42
CA GLU A 267 -10.50 35.15 -15.10
C GLU A 267 -9.37 36.18 -14.90
N ASN A 268 -8.20 35.71 -14.47
CA ASN A 268 -6.97 36.51 -14.47
C ASN A 268 -6.06 36.09 -15.63
N THR A 269 -5.66 37.04 -16.46
CA THR A 269 -4.67 36.85 -17.54
C THR A 269 -3.44 37.76 -17.38
N HIS A 270 -3.26 38.37 -16.21
CA HIS A 270 -2.18 39.32 -15.95
C HIS A 270 -1.00 38.62 -15.26
N GLU A 271 0.21 38.63 -15.83
CA GLU A 271 0.50 38.87 -17.25
C GLU A 271 1.44 37.84 -17.83
N ALA A 272 1.40 37.70 -19.15
CA ALA A 272 2.37 36.91 -19.88
C ALA A 272 3.70 37.66 -19.93
N ILE A 273 4.76 37.06 -19.39
CA ILE A 273 6.07 37.67 -19.28
C ILE A 273 7.18 36.64 -19.42
N ASN A 274 8.25 37.02 -20.12
CA ASN A 274 9.44 36.21 -20.34
C ASN A 274 9.17 34.76 -20.79
N GLY A 275 8.05 34.51 -21.50
CA GLY A 275 7.64 33.21 -22.00
C GLY A 275 6.72 32.39 -21.08
N ALA A 276 6.42 32.87 -19.85
CA ALA A 276 5.31 32.35 -19.05
C ALA A 276 3.99 33.02 -19.43
N TYR A 277 2.88 32.33 -19.18
CA TYR A 277 1.54 32.83 -19.53
C TYR A 277 0.89 33.65 -18.41
N CYS A 278 1.07 33.27 -17.13
CA CYS A 278 0.64 34.07 -15.98
C CYS A 278 1.27 33.55 -14.66
N PRO A 279 2.44 34.07 -14.25
CA PRO A 279 3.11 33.64 -13.02
C PRO A 279 2.28 33.85 -11.75
N LEU A 280 1.40 34.85 -11.70
CA LEU A 280 0.52 35.08 -10.54
C LEU A 280 -0.48 33.93 -10.31
N ASN A 281 -1.05 33.39 -11.39
CA ASN A 281 -1.97 32.24 -11.30
C ASN A 281 -1.23 31.00 -10.82
N ASP A 282 -0.06 30.73 -11.40
CA ASP A 282 0.80 29.60 -11.02
C ASP A 282 1.21 29.68 -9.54
N ALA A 283 1.62 30.86 -9.07
CA ALA A 283 1.95 31.06 -7.66
C ALA A 283 0.75 30.77 -6.76
N GLN A 284 -0.41 31.38 -7.04
CA GLN A 284 -1.59 31.20 -6.21
C GLN A 284 -2.03 29.72 -6.14
N TYR A 285 -1.96 28.99 -7.25
CA TYR A 285 -2.31 27.58 -7.29
C TYR A 285 -1.25 26.70 -6.60
N PHE A 286 0.03 26.84 -6.96
CA PHE A 286 1.12 26.03 -6.39
C PHE A 286 1.29 26.25 -4.90
N GLY A 287 1.09 27.47 -4.40
CA GLY A 287 1.07 27.73 -2.96
C GLY A 287 0.04 26.87 -2.24
N GLN A 288 -1.15 26.72 -2.81
CA GLN A 288 -2.21 25.90 -2.24
C GLN A 288 -1.84 24.41 -2.30
N VAL A 289 -1.29 23.95 -3.43
CA VAL A 289 -0.80 22.57 -3.58
C VAL A 289 0.23 22.22 -2.50
N VAL A 290 1.18 23.11 -2.22
CA VAL A 290 2.21 22.89 -1.19
C VAL A 290 1.59 22.86 0.20
N PHE A 291 0.69 23.80 0.51
CA PHE A 291 -0.02 23.81 1.79
C PHE A 291 -0.82 22.51 2.01
N ASP A 292 -1.60 22.12 1.00
CA ASP A 292 -2.44 20.91 1.04
C ASP A 292 -1.58 19.66 1.16
N MET A 293 -0.45 19.59 0.45
CA MET A 293 0.51 18.49 0.57
C MET A 293 0.90 18.29 2.04
N TYR A 294 1.44 19.30 2.72
CA TYR A 294 1.88 19.15 4.10
C TYR A 294 0.73 18.83 5.06
N MET A 295 -0.45 19.44 4.86
CA MET A 295 -1.63 19.18 5.68
C MET A 295 -2.19 17.77 5.50
N ASP A 296 -2.36 17.29 4.27
CA ASP A 296 -2.93 15.98 3.99
C ASP A 296 -2.00 14.84 4.40
N TRP A 297 -0.70 15.07 4.20
CA TRP A 297 0.33 14.07 4.43
C TRP A 297 0.80 13.98 5.88
N TYR A 298 0.91 15.11 6.57
CA TYR A 298 1.53 15.18 7.90
C TYR A 298 0.62 15.80 8.96
N GLY A 299 -0.52 16.37 8.57
CA GLY A 299 -1.46 16.99 9.50
C GLY A 299 -0.92 18.27 10.15
N VAL A 300 0.10 18.90 9.54
CA VAL A 300 0.72 20.12 10.04
C VAL A 300 0.75 21.18 8.94
N PRO A 301 0.51 22.47 9.28
CA PRO A 301 0.68 23.53 8.30
C PRO A 301 2.17 23.70 8.01
N VAL A 302 2.50 24.02 6.75
CA VAL A 302 3.90 24.17 6.33
C VAL A 302 4.59 25.37 7.00
N LEU A 303 3.83 26.41 7.35
CA LEU A 303 4.26 27.56 8.15
C LEU A 303 3.21 27.87 9.24
N PRO A 304 3.61 28.49 10.36
CA PRO A 304 2.66 28.90 11.41
C PRO A 304 1.78 30.11 11.03
N PHE A 305 1.92 30.64 9.82
CA PHE A 305 1.17 31.78 9.27
C PHE A 305 0.89 31.59 7.78
N GLN A 306 0.04 32.46 7.24
CA GLN A 306 -0.37 32.45 5.83
C GLN A 306 0.82 32.60 4.87
N LEU A 307 0.88 31.74 3.85
CA LEU A 307 1.87 31.79 2.79
C LEU A 307 1.71 33.09 1.98
N THR A 308 2.82 33.81 1.79
CA THR A 308 2.87 35.04 0.98
C THR A 308 3.82 34.84 -0.18
N LEU A 309 3.26 34.73 -1.39
CA LEU A 309 4.02 34.54 -2.62
C LEU A 309 4.11 35.88 -3.36
N ARG A 310 5.33 36.37 -3.57
CA ARG A 310 5.58 37.65 -4.25
C ARG A 310 6.14 37.39 -5.65
N CYS A 311 5.35 37.69 -6.67
CA CYS A 311 5.74 37.55 -8.07
C CYS A 311 6.21 38.88 -8.65
N HIS A 312 6.81 38.81 -9.84
CA HIS A 312 7.27 39.98 -10.59
C HIS A 312 8.28 40.83 -9.79
N TYR A 313 9.17 40.16 -9.06
CA TYR A 313 10.19 40.83 -8.25
C TYR A 313 11.32 41.40 -9.10
N SER A 314 11.55 42.71 -8.97
CA SER A 314 12.61 43.44 -9.67
C SER A 314 12.52 43.27 -11.21
N ASN A 315 13.57 43.67 -11.93
CA ASN A 315 13.67 43.53 -13.37
C ASN A 315 14.71 42.46 -13.72
N ASN A 316 14.35 41.50 -14.58
CA ASN A 316 15.27 40.46 -15.08
C ASN A 316 15.98 39.68 -13.96
N TYR A 317 15.29 39.48 -12.83
CA TYR A 317 15.86 38.83 -11.66
C TYR A 317 15.80 37.30 -11.81
N GLU A 318 16.96 36.67 -11.87
CA GLU A 318 17.12 35.23 -12.14
C GLU A 318 17.26 34.42 -10.84
N ASN A 319 16.45 34.76 -9.82
CA ASN A 319 16.48 34.04 -8.56
C ASN A 319 15.11 34.04 -7.87
N ALA A 320 14.92 33.07 -6.98
CA ALA A 320 13.83 33.00 -6.02
C ALA A 320 14.44 32.92 -4.61
N PHE A 321 13.69 33.36 -3.60
CA PHE A 321 14.17 33.28 -2.22
C PHE A 321 13.04 33.36 -1.19
N TRP A 322 13.26 32.66 -0.09
CA TRP A 322 12.63 32.84 1.21
C TRP A 322 13.37 33.90 2.04
N ASP A 323 12.63 34.81 2.70
CA ASP A 323 13.22 35.87 3.54
C ASP A 323 12.92 35.76 5.05
N GLY A 324 12.47 34.58 5.50
CA GLY A 324 12.00 34.36 6.88
C GLY A 324 10.51 34.70 7.08
N SER A 325 9.85 35.28 6.08
CA SER A 325 8.43 35.64 6.17
C SER A 325 7.63 35.44 4.88
N THR A 326 8.28 35.58 3.72
CA THR A 326 7.63 35.56 2.41
C THR A 326 8.54 34.88 1.38
N MET A 327 7.92 34.30 0.35
CA MET A 327 8.63 33.70 -0.78
C MET A 327 8.54 34.66 -1.97
N THR A 328 9.63 34.79 -2.71
CA THR A 328 9.78 35.83 -3.74
C THR A 328 10.33 35.23 -5.01
N PHE A 329 9.73 35.57 -6.15
CA PHE A 329 10.06 34.99 -7.43
C PHE A 329 10.33 36.11 -8.45
N GLY A 330 11.53 36.10 -9.02
CA GLY A 330 11.87 36.95 -10.15
C GLY A 330 11.27 36.43 -11.46
N ASP A 331 11.19 37.31 -12.45
CA ASP A 331 10.67 36.98 -13.78
C ASP A 331 11.66 36.23 -14.68
N GLY A 332 12.89 35.98 -14.20
CA GLY A 332 13.95 35.41 -15.02
C GLY A 332 14.39 36.33 -16.17
N TYR A 333 15.35 35.88 -16.98
CA TYR A 333 15.78 36.61 -18.16
C TYR A 333 16.30 35.69 -19.28
N THR A 334 17.59 35.34 -19.25
CA THR A 334 18.24 34.52 -20.29
C THR A 334 18.30 33.04 -19.92
N THR A 335 18.40 32.75 -18.63
CA THR A 335 18.61 31.40 -18.09
C THR A 335 17.27 30.78 -17.71
N PHE A 336 16.40 31.58 -17.09
CA PHE A 336 15.12 31.11 -16.55
C PHE A 336 13.94 31.84 -17.18
N TYR A 337 12.82 31.12 -17.26
CA TYR A 337 11.46 31.69 -17.23
C TYR A 337 11.21 32.33 -15.85
N PRO A 338 10.06 33.00 -15.61
CA PRO A 338 9.67 33.37 -14.25
C PRO A 338 9.76 32.17 -13.32
N LEU A 339 10.39 32.36 -12.14
CA LEU A 339 10.79 31.27 -11.25
C LEU A 339 9.62 30.70 -10.43
N VAL A 340 8.44 30.65 -11.03
CA VAL A 340 7.21 30.12 -10.44
C VAL A 340 6.93 28.73 -11.00
N GLY A 341 7.81 27.77 -10.70
CA GLY A 341 7.58 26.34 -10.92
C GLY A 341 7.05 25.68 -9.65
N LEU A 342 6.29 24.59 -9.75
CA LEU A 342 5.75 23.90 -8.55
C LEU A 342 6.85 23.45 -7.60
N ASP A 343 7.94 22.89 -8.13
CA ASP A 343 9.09 22.49 -7.33
C ASP A 343 9.79 23.69 -6.68
N VAL A 344 10.00 24.78 -7.42
CA VAL A 344 10.61 26.01 -6.88
C VAL A 344 9.72 26.64 -5.80
N VAL A 345 8.41 26.74 -6.01
CA VAL A 345 7.47 27.24 -4.99
C VAL A 345 7.53 26.36 -3.73
N SER A 346 7.52 25.03 -3.89
CA SER A 346 7.63 24.10 -2.77
C SER A 346 8.99 24.19 -2.06
N HIS A 347 10.07 24.37 -2.82
CA HIS A 347 11.44 24.54 -2.32
C HIS A 347 11.53 25.77 -1.41
N GLU A 348 11.12 26.95 -1.90
CA GLU A 348 11.18 28.19 -1.10
C GLU A 348 10.29 28.13 0.15
N VAL A 349 9.12 27.51 0.05
CA VAL A 349 8.24 27.31 1.20
C VAL A 349 8.86 26.37 2.24
N SER A 350 9.59 25.35 1.78
CA SER A 350 10.17 24.31 2.63
C SER A 350 11.44 24.74 3.36
N HIS A 351 12.10 25.82 2.93
CA HIS A 351 13.06 26.53 3.79
C HIS A 351 12.39 27.02 5.07
N GLY A 352 11.22 27.68 4.94
CA GLY A 352 10.47 28.10 6.12
C GLY A 352 9.99 26.92 6.97
N PHE A 353 9.59 25.79 6.37
CA PHE A 353 9.32 24.57 7.14
C PHE A 353 10.54 24.12 7.95
N THR A 354 11.73 24.15 7.36
CA THR A 354 12.98 23.81 8.03
C THR A 354 13.29 24.77 9.18
N ASP A 355 13.14 26.08 8.97
CA ASP A 355 13.35 27.12 10.00
C ASP A 355 12.48 26.90 11.25
N TYR A 356 11.25 26.42 11.07
CA TYR A 356 10.30 26.16 12.18
C TYR A 356 10.39 24.76 12.79
N ASN A 357 11.29 23.90 12.28
CA ASN A 357 11.51 22.55 12.80
C ASN A 357 12.97 22.36 13.25
N SER A 358 13.84 21.88 12.36
CA SER A 358 15.25 21.62 12.71
C SER A 358 16.12 22.88 12.78
N ASP A 359 15.71 23.98 12.15
CA ASP A 359 16.44 25.25 12.08
C ASP A 359 17.87 25.06 11.54
N LEU A 360 18.02 24.18 10.53
CA LEU A 360 19.30 23.89 9.88
C LEU A 360 19.96 25.18 9.39
N ILE A 361 21.14 25.48 9.93
CA ILE A 361 21.93 26.66 9.57
C ILE A 361 22.27 26.59 8.09
N TYR A 362 21.98 27.65 7.35
CA TYR A 362 22.21 27.79 5.91
C TYR A 362 23.69 28.02 5.56
N SER A 363 24.57 27.13 6.02
CA SER A 363 26.01 27.15 5.78
C SER A 363 26.62 25.77 5.99
N GLY A 364 27.70 25.46 5.26
CA GLY A 364 28.41 24.19 5.38
C GLY A 364 27.50 22.99 5.11
N GLN A 365 27.70 21.91 5.86
CA GLN A 365 26.94 20.67 5.67
C GLN A 365 25.46 20.80 6.05
N SER A 366 25.13 21.50 7.14
CA SER A 366 23.73 21.73 7.53
C SER A 366 22.99 22.52 6.45
N GLY A 367 23.68 23.47 5.80
CA GLY A 367 23.11 24.22 4.68
C GLY A 367 22.87 23.35 3.45
N GLY A 368 23.77 22.43 3.13
CA GLY A 368 23.55 21.43 2.08
C GLY A 368 22.36 20.51 2.36
N ILE A 369 22.16 20.11 3.62
CA ILE A 369 20.97 19.33 4.02
C ILE A 369 19.70 20.18 3.91
N ASN A 370 19.75 21.46 4.31
CA ASN A 370 18.63 22.40 4.20
C ASN A 370 18.19 22.56 2.73
N GLU A 371 19.13 22.87 1.84
CA GLU A 371 18.90 22.94 0.39
C GLU A 371 18.34 21.63 -0.18
N SER A 372 18.91 20.50 0.22
CA SER A 372 18.42 19.20 -0.26
C SER A 372 17.01 18.91 0.22
N PHE A 373 16.67 19.22 1.48
CA PHE A 373 15.31 19.03 1.98
C PHE A 373 14.29 19.84 1.15
N SER A 374 14.62 21.07 0.79
CA SER A 374 13.79 21.90 -0.07
C SER A 374 13.65 21.33 -1.49
N ASP A 375 14.71 20.79 -2.08
CA ASP A 375 14.66 20.07 -3.37
C ASP A 375 13.75 18.82 -3.30
N GLN A 376 13.89 18.04 -2.22
CA GLN A 376 13.07 16.85 -1.96
C GLN A 376 11.59 17.22 -1.82
N ALA A 377 11.28 18.34 -1.17
CA ALA A 377 9.92 18.86 -1.07
C ALA A 377 9.37 19.32 -2.43
N GLY A 378 10.22 19.83 -3.32
CA GLY A 378 9.86 20.11 -4.71
C GLY A 378 9.40 18.86 -5.46
N GLU A 379 10.16 17.78 -5.34
CA GLU A 379 9.80 16.48 -5.92
C GLU A 379 8.59 15.84 -5.24
N GLY A 380 8.46 16.01 -3.92
CA GLY A 380 7.28 15.64 -3.16
C GLY A 380 6.02 16.35 -3.67
N ALA A 381 6.08 17.65 -3.95
CA ALA A 381 4.96 18.44 -4.45
C ALA A 381 4.56 18.02 -5.88
N LYS A 382 5.54 17.78 -6.76
CA LYS A 382 5.27 17.18 -8.09
C LYS A 382 4.56 15.84 -7.94
N TYR A 383 5.06 14.95 -7.07
CA TYR A 383 4.46 13.64 -6.83
C TYR A 383 3.04 13.74 -6.26
N TYR A 384 2.81 14.67 -5.33
CA TYR A 384 1.49 14.94 -4.75
C TYR A 384 0.47 15.37 -5.80
N MET A 385 0.83 16.34 -6.64
CA MET A 385 -0.07 16.91 -7.65
C MET A 385 -0.27 15.99 -8.85
N ARG A 386 0.80 15.33 -9.33
CA ARG A 386 0.82 14.64 -10.63
C ARG A 386 0.81 13.11 -10.49
N GLY A 387 1.06 12.57 -9.28
CA GLY A 387 1.25 11.14 -9.03
C GLY A 387 2.62 10.59 -9.43
N THR A 388 3.48 11.44 -10.03
CA THR A 388 4.83 11.15 -10.50
C THR A 388 5.70 12.40 -10.38
N ASN A 389 7.02 12.23 -10.37
CA ASN A 389 8.01 13.32 -10.38
C ASN A 389 9.22 12.93 -11.26
N ASP A 390 10.07 13.89 -11.60
CA ASP A 390 11.17 13.74 -12.58
C ASP A 390 12.57 13.71 -11.95
N PHE A 391 12.68 14.05 -10.66
CA PHE A 391 13.95 14.20 -9.93
C PHE A 391 14.86 15.29 -10.53
N MET A 392 14.25 16.31 -11.14
CA MET A 392 14.92 17.44 -11.79
C MET A 392 14.42 18.76 -11.22
N CYS A 393 15.21 19.37 -10.34
CA CYS A 393 14.84 20.65 -9.73
C CYS A 393 14.89 21.79 -10.75
N GLY A 394 13.83 22.59 -10.80
CA GLY A 394 13.74 23.76 -11.66
C GLY A 394 13.59 23.44 -13.15
N TYR A 395 13.32 22.18 -13.51
CA TYR A 395 13.11 21.78 -14.91
C TYR A 395 12.05 22.66 -15.58
N ASP A 396 10.93 22.89 -14.90
CA ASP A 396 9.78 23.63 -15.43
C ASP A 396 10.13 25.10 -15.76
N ILE A 397 11.16 25.68 -15.14
CA ILE A 397 11.53 27.10 -15.29
C ILE A 397 12.88 27.33 -15.96
N PHE A 398 13.66 26.29 -16.22
CA PHE A 398 14.96 26.39 -16.90
C PHE A 398 14.78 26.45 -18.42
N LYS A 399 15.36 27.44 -19.11
CA LYS A 399 15.14 27.66 -20.55
C LYS A 399 15.82 26.64 -21.46
N ASP A 400 16.83 25.93 -20.98
CA ASP A 400 17.36 24.79 -21.72
C ASP A 400 16.21 23.75 -21.90
N PRO A 401 15.87 23.36 -23.14
CA PRO A 401 14.76 22.45 -23.39
C PRO A 401 14.94 21.08 -22.72
N ASP A 402 16.18 20.62 -22.59
CA ASP A 402 16.52 19.30 -22.04
C ASP A 402 17.13 19.39 -20.63
N GLY A 403 17.49 20.60 -20.19
CA GLY A 403 18.16 20.83 -18.91
C GLY A 403 17.24 21.16 -17.73
N ALA A 404 17.80 21.01 -16.53
CA ALA A 404 17.24 21.47 -15.26
C ALA A 404 18.32 22.19 -14.44
N LEU A 405 17.94 22.83 -13.33
CA LEU A 405 18.87 23.52 -12.45
C LEU A 405 19.75 22.54 -11.67
N ARG A 406 19.15 21.46 -11.16
CA ARG A 406 19.84 20.37 -10.44
C ARG A 406 19.19 19.03 -10.79
N TYR A 407 19.98 17.95 -10.71
CA TYR A 407 19.55 16.60 -11.04
C TYR A 407 19.73 15.70 -9.82
N LEU A 408 18.65 15.39 -9.09
CA LEU A 408 18.78 14.60 -7.85
C LEU A 408 19.32 13.19 -8.12
N TYR A 409 19.04 12.64 -9.31
CA TYR A 409 19.52 11.33 -9.70
C TYR A 409 21.00 11.29 -10.09
N ASP A 410 21.61 12.42 -10.44
CA ASP A 410 23.04 12.53 -10.82
C ASP A 410 23.50 14.00 -10.67
N PRO A 411 23.73 14.47 -9.43
CA PRO A 411 24.02 15.88 -9.14
C PRO A 411 25.15 16.49 -10.00
N PRO A 412 26.28 15.80 -10.27
CA PRO A 412 27.35 16.34 -11.11
C PRO A 412 26.96 16.73 -12.53
N LEU A 413 25.77 16.35 -13.03
CA LEU A 413 25.29 16.75 -14.36
C LEU A 413 25.11 18.27 -14.53
N ASP A 414 24.93 19.02 -13.43
CA ASP A 414 24.91 20.50 -13.50
C ASP A 414 26.31 21.14 -13.62
N GLY A 415 27.36 20.30 -13.56
CA GLY A 415 28.76 20.69 -13.69
C GLY A 415 29.39 21.28 -12.41
N LYS A 416 28.69 21.30 -11.27
CA LYS A 416 29.16 21.89 -10.01
C LYS A 416 28.80 21.10 -8.75
N SER A 417 27.61 20.52 -8.69
CA SER A 417 27.14 19.75 -7.53
C SER A 417 27.91 18.45 -7.36
N ILE A 418 27.97 17.98 -6.12
CA ILE A 418 28.67 16.73 -5.76
C ILE A 418 27.65 15.66 -5.39
N ASP A 419 27.95 14.38 -5.65
CA ASP A 419 27.11 13.24 -5.28
C ASP A 419 27.73 12.35 -4.20
N HIS A 420 28.94 12.66 -3.73
CA HIS A 420 29.66 11.89 -2.73
C HIS A 420 30.31 12.79 -1.67
N VAL A 421 30.29 12.36 -0.41
CA VAL A 421 30.79 13.16 0.72
C VAL A 421 32.29 13.47 0.65
N ASP A 422 33.08 12.60 0.01
CA ASP A 422 34.52 12.80 -0.16
C ASP A 422 34.88 14.04 -1.02
N ASP A 423 33.94 14.51 -1.85
CA ASP A 423 34.14 15.70 -2.69
C ASP A 423 33.75 17.01 -1.98
N TYR A 424 33.21 16.93 -0.76
CA TYR A 424 32.87 18.10 0.03
C TYR A 424 34.11 18.84 0.53
N TYR A 425 34.06 20.17 0.54
CA TYR A 425 35.06 21.03 1.17
C TYR A 425 34.39 22.21 1.89
N ASP A 426 35.03 22.70 2.96
CA ASP A 426 34.52 23.84 3.71
C ASP A 426 34.47 25.10 2.85
N GLY A 427 33.32 25.79 2.88
CA GLY A 427 33.06 26.95 2.03
C GLY A 427 32.44 26.62 0.67
N MET A 428 32.17 25.34 0.38
CA MET A 428 31.33 24.94 -0.75
C MET A 428 29.94 25.57 -0.63
N ASP A 429 29.41 26.03 -1.75
CA ASP A 429 28.05 26.56 -1.84
C ASP A 429 27.02 25.46 -1.52
N VAL A 430 26.01 25.81 -0.73
CA VAL A 430 25.01 24.87 -0.23
C VAL A 430 24.17 24.26 -1.36
N HIS A 431 23.98 24.99 -2.46
CA HIS A 431 23.25 24.46 -3.62
C HIS A 431 24.01 23.35 -4.35
N TYR A 432 25.33 23.24 -4.15
CA TYR A 432 26.18 22.20 -4.74
C TYR A 432 26.38 21.03 -3.78
N SER A 433 26.53 21.31 -2.47
CA SER A 433 26.69 20.29 -1.44
C SER A 433 25.39 19.53 -1.14
N SER A 434 24.23 20.10 -1.49
CA SER A 434 22.93 19.45 -1.42
C SER A 434 22.84 18.17 -2.27
N GLY A 435 23.66 18.06 -3.30
CA GLY A 435 23.73 16.90 -4.19
C GLY A 435 23.88 15.56 -3.47
N ILE A 436 24.60 15.52 -2.33
CA ILE A 436 24.78 14.30 -1.52
C ILE A 436 23.43 13.78 -1.01
N PHE A 437 22.63 14.63 -0.38
CA PHE A 437 21.32 14.24 0.18
C PHE A 437 20.26 14.11 -0.92
N ASN A 438 20.38 14.87 -2.00
CA ASN A 438 19.55 14.76 -3.19
C ASN A 438 19.68 13.37 -3.83
N LYS A 439 20.93 12.90 -4.00
CA LYS A 439 21.22 11.57 -4.50
C LYS A 439 20.74 10.47 -3.56
N ALA A 440 20.95 10.63 -2.24
CA ALA A 440 20.43 9.68 -1.26
C ALA A 440 18.90 9.58 -1.33
N PHE A 441 18.19 10.71 -1.38
CA PHE A 441 16.73 10.74 -1.54
C PHE A 441 16.27 10.02 -2.81
N TYR A 442 16.90 10.29 -3.95
CA TYR A 442 16.59 9.62 -5.21
C TYR A 442 16.74 8.09 -5.08
N LEU A 443 17.84 7.62 -4.49
CA LEU A 443 18.11 6.19 -4.30
C LEU A 443 17.08 5.54 -3.38
N ILE A 444 16.65 6.22 -2.31
CA ILE A 444 15.58 5.74 -1.42
C ILE A 444 14.25 5.68 -2.18
N ALA A 445 13.84 6.78 -2.83
CA ALA A 445 12.56 6.89 -3.52
C ALA A 445 12.40 5.89 -4.66
N THR A 446 13.50 5.44 -5.27
CA THR A 446 13.52 4.49 -6.38
C THR A 446 13.87 3.05 -5.98
N SER A 447 14.09 2.80 -4.69
CA SER A 447 14.33 1.44 -4.19
C SER A 447 13.08 0.56 -4.28
N PRO A 448 13.21 -0.78 -4.46
CA PRO A 448 12.06 -1.67 -4.54
C PRO A 448 11.13 -1.55 -3.32
N GLY A 449 9.85 -1.26 -3.55
CA GLY A 449 8.86 -1.08 -2.48
C GLY A 449 8.76 0.34 -1.92
N TRP A 450 9.59 1.27 -2.39
CA TRP A 450 9.52 2.68 -2.03
C TRP A 450 8.76 3.53 -3.06
N THR A 451 8.37 4.72 -2.63
CA THR A 451 7.83 5.79 -3.47
C THR A 451 8.46 7.11 -3.05
N THR A 452 8.38 8.15 -3.90
CA THR A 452 8.79 9.53 -3.55
C THR A 452 8.12 10.00 -2.27
N ARG A 453 6.84 9.66 -2.06
CA ARG A 453 6.11 9.92 -0.83
C ARG A 453 6.78 9.28 0.39
N MET A 454 7.08 7.99 0.33
CA MET A 454 7.71 7.26 1.44
C MET A 454 9.12 7.76 1.74
N ALA A 455 9.90 8.11 0.72
CA ALA A 455 11.19 8.75 0.94
C ALA A 455 11.02 10.09 1.65
N PHE A 456 10.07 10.92 1.18
CA PHE A 456 9.83 12.24 1.78
C PHE A 456 9.28 12.16 3.22
N ASP A 457 8.50 11.12 3.56
CA ASP A 457 8.11 10.82 4.96
C ASP A 457 9.31 10.73 5.90
N VAL A 458 10.39 10.08 5.45
CA VAL A 458 11.62 9.90 6.24
C VAL A 458 12.27 11.25 6.50
N PHE A 459 12.48 12.06 5.46
CA PHE A 459 13.19 13.32 5.59
C PHE A 459 12.36 14.40 6.30
N VAL A 460 11.03 14.44 6.13
CA VAL A 460 10.17 15.31 6.93
C VAL A 460 10.26 14.95 8.40
N LYS A 461 10.15 13.67 8.74
CA LYS A 461 10.26 13.25 10.14
C LYS A 461 11.66 13.47 10.71
N ALA A 462 12.71 13.26 9.93
CA ALA A 462 14.08 13.59 10.31
C ALA A 462 14.23 15.09 10.65
N ASN A 463 13.67 15.96 9.80
CA ASN A 463 13.65 17.42 10.01
C ASN A 463 12.85 17.82 11.26
N GLN A 464 11.72 17.17 11.52
CA GLN A 464 10.87 17.50 12.68
C GLN A 464 11.43 17.00 14.02
N ASP A 465 11.97 15.77 14.04
CA ASP A 465 12.18 15.06 15.30
C ASP A 465 13.66 14.82 15.65
N TYR A 466 14.59 14.88 14.69
CA TYR A 466 15.97 14.41 14.88
C TYR A 466 17.04 15.45 14.55
N TRP A 467 16.87 16.20 13.46
CA TRP A 467 17.86 17.16 13.03
C TRP A 467 17.88 18.40 13.94
N THR A 468 19.05 19.01 14.03
CA THR A 468 19.35 20.19 14.84
C THR A 468 20.02 21.25 13.97
N PRO A 469 20.14 22.51 14.42
CA PRO A 469 20.65 23.58 13.57
C PRO A 469 22.02 23.32 12.95
N SER A 470 22.89 22.59 13.65
CA SER A 470 24.25 22.28 13.19
C SER A 470 24.44 20.83 12.73
N THR A 471 23.35 20.13 12.39
CA THR A 471 23.41 18.74 11.92
C THR A 471 24.31 18.63 10.69
N ASN A 472 25.34 17.77 10.80
CA ASN A 472 26.24 17.46 9.69
C ASN A 472 25.71 16.27 8.85
N PHE A 473 26.38 15.92 7.76
CA PHE A 473 25.89 14.86 6.85
C PHE A 473 25.76 13.49 7.53
N GLN A 474 26.70 13.11 8.40
CA GLN A 474 26.65 11.84 9.14
C GLN A 474 25.43 11.81 10.08
N GLN A 475 25.25 12.86 10.88
CA GLN A 475 24.11 13.00 11.79
C GLN A 475 22.78 13.09 11.04
N GLY A 476 22.78 13.73 9.88
CA GLY A 476 21.61 13.85 9.02
C GLY A 476 21.13 12.48 8.53
N ALA A 477 22.07 11.64 8.10
CA ALA A 477 21.80 10.28 7.66
C ALA A 477 21.36 9.36 8.82
N GLU A 478 21.95 9.51 10.01
CA GLU A 478 21.51 8.81 11.23
C GLU A 478 20.06 9.16 11.60
N GLY A 479 19.71 10.45 11.59
CA GLY A 479 18.34 10.89 11.84
C GLY A 479 17.33 10.40 10.78
N ALA A 480 17.75 10.26 9.53
CA ALA A 480 16.91 9.67 8.48
C ALA A 480 16.71 8.15 8.69
N VAL A 481 17.73 7.41 9.14
CA VAL A 481 17.58 5.99 9.50
C VAL A 481 16.62 5.82 10.67
N ASP A 482 16.75 6.63 11.71
CA ASP A 482 15.84 6.60 12.87
C ASP A 482 14.40 6.96 12.47
N ALA A 483 14.22 7.99 11.63
CA ALA A 483 12.91 8.34 11.10
C ALA A 483 12.26 7.20 10.29
N ALA A 484 13.05 6.46 9.50
CA ALA A 484 12.56 5.29 8.77
C ALA A 484 12.11 4.16 9.71
N LEU A 485 12.85 3.92 10.80
CA LEU A 485 12.47 2.95 11.83
C LEU A 485 11.14 3.31 12.49
N ASP A 486 10.95 4.58 12.86
CA ASP A 486 9.70 5.03 13.47
C ASP A 486 8.49 4.89 12.53
N TRP A 487 8.67 5.08 11.22
CA TRP A 487 7.64 4.82 10.21
C TRP A 487 7.38 3.33 9.99
N GLY A 488 8.22 2.44 10.52
CA GLY A 488 8.20 1.00 10.24
C GLY A 488 8.67 0.68 8.82
N TYR A 489 9.44 1.56 8.19
CA TYR A 489 10.02 1.36 6.86
C TYR A 489 11.34 0.58 6.93
N ASN A 490 11.79 0.09 5.78
CA ASN A 490 13.04 -0.65 5.66
C ASN A 490 14.25 0.28 5.80
N CYS A 491 14.71 0.50 7.03
CA CYS A 491 15.88 1.32 7.33
C CYS A 491 17.17 0.85 6.64
N GLN A 492 17.26 -0.41 6.19
CA GLN A 492 18.43 -0.89 5.44
C GLN A 492 18.51 -0.25 4.05
N ASP A 493 17.37 0.04 3.41
CA ASP A 493 17.36 0.73 2.11
C ASP A 493 17.84 2.17 2.27
N VAL A 494 17.44 2.84 3.36
CA VAL A 494 17.91 4.18 3.72
C VAL A 494 19.41 4.18 4.01
N ALA A 495 19.88 3.27 4.86
CA ALA A 495 21.30 3.12 5.15
C ALA A 495 22.13 2.77 3.90
N GLY A 496 21.59 1.92 3.02
CA GLY A 496 22.21 1.54 1.74
C GLY A 496 22.34 2.72 0.78
N ALA A 497 21.31 3.57 0.67
CA ALA A 497 21.36 4.78 -0.13
C ALA A 497 22.41 5.77 0.36
N PHE A 498 22.51 5.99 1.68
CA PHE A 498 23.54 6.85 2.25
C PHE A 498 24.96 6.28 2.06
N ALA A 499 25.12 4.95 2.11
CA ALA A 499 26.40 4.32 1.82
C ALA A 499 26.89 4.56 0.39
N VAL A 500 25.99 4.66 -0.60
CA VAL A 500 26.34 4.99 -2.00
C VAL A 500 26.91 6.39 -2.14
N VAL A 501 26.46 7.35 -1.33
CA VAL A 501 26.96 8.73 -1.31
C VAL A 501 28.10 8.95 -0.29
N GLY A 502 28.67 7.84 0.22
CA GLY A 502 29.86 7.84 1.08
C GLY A 502 29.59 7.97 2.57
N ILE A 503 28.34 7.92 3.02
CA ILE A 503 27.96 8.09 4.42
C ILE A 503 27.55 6.73 5.01
N ALA A 504 28.46 6.15 5.79
CA ALA A 504 28.20 4.87 6.46
C ALA A 504 27.36 5.08 7.73
N VAL A 505 26.11 4.64 7.71
CA VAL A 505 25.22 4.63 8.87
C VAL A 505 24.76 3.20 9.18
N SER A 506 24.68 2.87 10.46
CA SER A 506 24.11 1.60 10.88
C SER A 506 22.59 1.73 11.00
N CYS A 507 21.84 0.91 10.28
CA CYS A 507 20.52 0.58 10.79
C CYS A 507 20.67 -0.49 11.89
N PRO A 508 20.22 -0.24 13.14
CA PRO A 508 19.97 -1.32 14.08
C PRO A 508 18.82 -2.16 13.49
N GLY A 509 19.17 -3.10 12.61
CA GLY A 509 18.21 -3.88 11.84
C GLY A 509 17.15 -4.41 12.79
N GLY A 510 15.88 -4.19 12.48
CA GLY A 510 14.78 -4.70 13.30
C GLY A 510 15.01 -6.16 13.67
N ALA A 511 14.46 -6.61 14.81
CA ALA A 511 14.60 -7.99 15.24
C ALA A 511 14.41 -8.96 14.05
N PRO A 512 15.25 -10.00 13.93
CA PRO A 512 15.17 -10.93 12.80
C PRO A 512 13.76 -11.53 12.75
N ILE A 513 13.31 -11.95 11.57
CA ILE A 513 12.08 -12.74 11.45
C ILE A 513 12.52 -14.17 11.14
N ALA A 514 12.31 -15.08 12.07
CA ALA A 514 12.80 -16.45 11.97
C ALA A 514 12.01 -17.22 10.90
N ALA A 515 12.72 -17.88 9.98
CA ALA A 515 12.10 -18.78 9.02
C ALA A 515 13.09 -19.87 8.60
N PHE A 516 12.59 -21.08 8.34
CA PHE A 516 13.43 -22.16 7.85
C PHE A 516 12.69 -23.25 7.08
N THR A 517 13.44 -24.07 6.34
CA THR A 517 12.99 -25.32 5.73
C THR A 517 13.92 -26.48 6.09
N GLY A 518 13.50 -27.71 5.81
CA GLY A 518 14.25 -28.93 6.09
C GLY A 518 13.89 -30.02 5.07
N SER A 519 14.89 -30.78 4.61
CA SER A 519 14.68 -31.85 3.62
C SER A 519 15.66 -33.02 3.83
N PRO A 520 15.19 -34.28 3.79
CA PRO A 520 13.79 -34.71 3.73
C PRO A 520 13.04 -34.49 5.06
N THR A 521 11.70 -34.43 5.04
CA THR A 521 10.87 -34.33 6.27
C THR A 521 10.35 -35.68 6.77
N THR A 522 10.54 -36.77 6.02
CA THR A 522 10.14 -38.12 6.43
C THR A 522 11.08 -39.19 5.87
N GLY A 523 11.33 -40.25 6.64
CA GLY A 523 12.11 -41.41 6.22
C GLY A 523 12.45 -42.36 7.38
N PRO A 524 13.05 -43.53 7.10
CA PRO A 524 13.42 -44.50 8.14
C PRO A 524 14.60 -44.03 8.98
N ALA A 525 14.67 -44.47 10.24
CA ALA A 525 15.85 -44.26 11.07
C ALA A 525 17.07 -45.06 10.53
N PRO A 526 18.29 -44.50 10.54
CA PRO A 526 18.61 -43.10 10.84
C PRO A 526 18.27 -42.17 9.66
N LEU A 527 17.64 -41.03 9.96
CA LEU A 527 17.25 -40.02 8.96
C LEU A 527 18.11 -38.76 9.10
N THR A 528 18.94 -38.47 8.10
CA THR A 528 19.69 -37.20 8.02
C THR A 528 18.85 -36.15 7.29
N VAL A 529 18.60 -35.02 7.96
CA VAL A 529 17.84 -33.87 7.44
C VAL A 529 18.77 -32.67 7.31
N ASN A 530 18.76 -32.04 6.14
CA ASN A 530 19.46 -30.77 5.92
C ASN A 530 18.48 -29.62 6.12
N PHE A 531 18.85 -28.67 6.98
CA PHE A 531 18.06 -27.48 7.27
C PHE A 531 18.63 -26.27 6.54
N THR A 532 17.75 -25.41 6.05
CA THR A 532 18.10 -24.16 5.37
C THR A 532 17.41 -22.99 6.07
N ASP A 533 18.20 -22.04 6.53
CA ASP A 533 17.74 -20.76 7.07
C ASP A 533 17.12 -19.89 5.96
N GLN A 534 15.99 -19.28 6.27
CA GLN A 534 15.25 -18.34 5.42
C GLN A 534 14.92 -17.04 6.18
N SER A 535 15.54 -16.83 7.34
CA SER A 535 15.25 -15.71 8.22
C SER A 535 15.64 -14.37 7.59
N THR A 536 14.89 -13.31 7.88
CA THR A 536 15.13 -11.96 7.34
C THR A 536 15.69 -11.00 8.40
N ASN A 537 15.97 -9.75 8.00
CA ASN A 537 16.62 -8.70 8.80
C ASN A 537 18.04 -9.05 9.29
N ASN A 538 18.83 -9.75 8.47
CA ASN A 538 20.26 -10.01 8.70
C ASN A 538 20.59 -10.62 10.09
N PRO A 539 20.15 -11.86 10.36
CA PRO A 539 20.60 -12.58 11.54
C PRO A 539 22.12 -12.65 11.63
N THR A 540 22.67 -12.49 12.83
CA THR A 540 24.11 -12.64 13.11
C THR A 540 24.40 -13.88 13.98
N SER A 541 23.36 -14.54 14.51
CA SER A 541 23.46 -15.76 15.30
C SER A 541 22.25 -16.67 15.10
N TRP A 542 22.48 -17.99 15.14
CA TRP A 542 21.46 -19.04 15.01
C TRP A 542 21.54 -20.00 16.19
N SER A 543 20.39 -20.46 16.67
CA SER A 543 20.27 -21.51 17.67
C SER A 543 19.17 -22.48 17.26
N TRP A 544 19.56 -23.71 16.94
CA TRP A 544 18.68 -24.79 16.53
C TRP A 544 18.43 -25.75 17.69
N ASN A 545 17.18 -26.18 17.83
CA ASN A 545 16.78 -27.33 18.64
C ASN A 545 15.96 -28.28 17.76
N PHE A 546 16.45 -29.50 17.58
CA PHE A 546 15.86 -30.49 16.67
C PHE A 546 14.76 -31.34 17.32
N GLY A 547 14.49 -31.15 18.62
CA GLY A 547 13.41 -31.84 19.33
C GLY A 547 13.74 -33.25 19.84
N ASP A 548 14.92 -33.79 19.51
CA ASP A 548 15.47 -35.07 20.00
C ASP A 548 16.59 -34.90 21.05
N GLY A 549 16.86 -33.66 21.44
CA GLY A 549 17.99 -33.28 22.31
C GLY A 549 19.22 -32.76 21.55
N GLY A 550 19.25 -32.87 20.22
CA GLY A 550 20.29 -32.27 19.39
C GLY A 550 20.14 -30.75 19.20
N THR A 551 21.26 -30.05 19.09
CA THR A 551 21.32 -28.58 18.86
C THR A 551 22.41 -28.19 17.87
N SER A 552 22.29 -27.02 17.25
CA SER A 552 23.34 -26.45 16.39
C SER A 552 23.35 -24.92 16.41
N THR A 553 24.49 -24.31 16.06
CA THR A 553 24.63 -22.86 15.86
C THR A 553 25.04 -22.49 14.43
N ALA A 554 25.13 -23.46 13.53
CA ALA A 554 25.38 -23.19 12.11
C ALA A 554 24.13 -22.58 11.46
N GLN A 555 24.31 -21.70 10.47
CA GLN A 555 23.20 -21.12 9.71
C GLN A 555 22.38 -22.21 8.99
N ASN A 556 23.05 -23.16 8.33
CA ASN A 556 22.42 -24.25 7.57
C ASN A 556 22.94 -25.63 8.07
N PRO A 557 22.42 -26.17 9.19
CA PRO A 557 22.93 -27.41 9.76
C PRO A 557 22.40 -28.66 9.06
N SER A 558 23.15 -29.75 9.18
CA SER A 558 22.69 -31.12 8.89
C SER A 558 22.57 -31.88 10.21
N HIS A 559 21.43 -32.54 10.45
CA HIS A 559 21.16 -33.29 11.70
C HIS A 559 20.62 -34.69 11.40
N THR A 560 21.05 -35.69 12.17
CA THR A 560 20.66 -37.09 11.97
C THR A 560 19.82 -37.58 13.14
N TYR A 561 18.56 -37.92 12.87
CA TYR A 561 17.66 -38.53 13.83
C TYR A 561 17.84 -40.05 13.82
N THR A 562 18.22 -40.63 14.96
CA THR A 562 18.55 -42.06 15.06
C THR A 562 17.40 -42.93 15.58
N THR A 563 16.36 -42.32 16.15
CA THR A 563 15.23 -43.03 16.75
C THR A 563 13.95 -42.72 15.97
N PRO A 564 13.05 -43.69 15.75
CA PRO A 564 11.74 -43.43 15.18
C PRO A 564 10.89 -42.50 16.08
N GLY A 565 10.13 -41.59 15.47
CA GLY A 565 9.32 -40.61 16.18
C GLY A 565 8.97 -39.38 15.34
N THR A 566 8.18 -38.47 15.92
CA THR A 566 7.86 -37.16 15.33
C THR A 566 8.53 -36.05 16.13
N TYR A 567 9.24 -35.15 15.45
CA TYR A 567 10.07 -34.14 16.08
C TYR A 567 9.63 -32.72 15.74
N THR A 568 9.58 -31.86 16.76
CA THR A 568 9.33 -30.42 16.64
C THR A 568 10.67 -29.70 16.55
N VAL A 569 10.86 -28.90 15.49
CA VAL A 569 12.11 -28.17 15.24
C VAL A 569 11.90 -26.70 15.56
N THR A 570 12.84 -26.12 16.30
CA THR A 570 12.87 -24.69 16.63
C THR A 570 14.15 -24.05 16.11
N LEU A 571 14.02 -22.92 15.41
CA LEU A 571 15.13 -22.02 15.09
C LEU A 571 14.92 -20.71 15.85
N THR A 572 15.93 -20.27 16.60
CA THR A 572 16.01 -18.91 17.14
C THR A 572 17.13 -18.16 16.41
N VAL A 573 16.83 -16.97 15.91
CA VAL A 573 17.79 -16.08 15.25
C VAL A 573 17.91 -14.78 16.03
N THR A 574 19.12 -14.21 16.04
CA THR A 574 19.42 -12.97 16.76
C THR A 574 20.24 -12.02 15.89
N ASN A 575 19.97 -10.72 16.00
CA ASN A 575 20.81 -9.63 15.51
C ASN A 575 20.92 -8.53 16.58
N SER A 576 21.47 -7.36 16.24
CA SER A 576 21.57 -6.22 17.16
C SER A 576 20.23 -5.60 17.54
N GLY A 577 19.18 -5.76 16.73
CA GLY A 577 17.83 -5.26 17.01
C GLY A 577 16.91 -6.23 17.74
N GLY A 578 17.36 -7.45 18.06
CA GLY A 578 16.62 -8.39 18.91
C GLY A 578 16.75 -9.84 18.46
N SER A 579 15.77 -10.66 18.86
CA SER A 579 15.68 -12.07 18.50
C SER A 579 14.25 -12.48 18.19
N ASP A 580 14.09 -13.46 17.31
CA ASP A 580 12.82 -14.11 17.01
C ASP A 580 13.01 -15.62 16.88
N ASN A 581 11.92 -16.38 16.97
CA ASN A 581 11.97 -17.82 16.84
C ASN A 581 10.79 -18.40 16.03
N GLU A 582 11.11 -19.40 15.21
CA GLU A 582 10.14 -20.18 14.43
C GLU A 582 10.08 -21.60 14.99
N ILE A 583 8.87 -22.09 15.26
CA ILE A 583 8.62 -23.44 15.81
C ILE A 583 7.74 -24.21 14.83
N LYS A 584 8.28 -25.26 14.20
CA LYS A 584 7.51 -26.18 13.37
C LYS A 584 7.22 -27.46 14.14
N THR A 585 5.97 -27.61 14.57
CA THR A 585 5.51 -28.75 15.39
C THR A 585 5.34 -30.00 14.54
N ASN A 586 5.82 -31.16 15.01
CA ASN A 586 5.77 -32.45 14.31
C ASN A 586 6.31 -32.38 12.87
N TYR A 587 7.38 -31.62 12.67
CA TYR A 587 7.89 -31.27 11.34
C TYR A 587 8.66 -32.42 10.67
N ILE A 588 9.41 -33.22 11.45
CA ILE A 588 10.16 -34.37 10.96
C ILE A 588 9.52 -35.66 11.48
N THR A 589 9.28 -36.62 10.59
CA THR A 589 8.75 -37.96 10.94
C THR A 589 9.78 -39.03 10.59
N VAL A 590 10.30 -39.72 11.60
CA VAL A 590 11.24 -40.81 11.43
C VAL A 590 10.51 -42.13 11.64
N THR A 591 10.53 -43.01 10.65
CA THR A 591 9.86 -44.32 10.70
C THR A 591 10.79 -45.42 11.19
N ASP A 592 10.22 -46.49 11.74
CA ASP A 592 10.97 -47.66 12.17
C ASP A 592 11.42 -48.50 10.96
N PRO A 593 12.74 -48.70 10.74
CA PRO A 593 13.23 -49.52 9.64
C PRO A 593 12.86 -51.01 9.77
N SER A 594 12.48 -51.49 10.96
CA SER A 594 12.07 -52.89 11.19
C SER A 594 10.61 -53.18 10.80
N GLN A 595 9.87 -52.17 10.34
CA GLN A 595 8.50 -52.27 9.82
C GLN A 595 8.45 -52.19 8.29
N ASN A 596 9.53 -52.58 7.60
CA ASN A 596 9.49 -52.68 6.15
C ASN A 596 8.78 -53.99 5.76
N PRO A 597 7.76 -54.00 4.87
CA PRO A 597 7.05 -55.22 4.54
C PRO A 597 8.02 -56.24 3.94
N GLU A 598 8.11 -57.42 4.56
CA GLU A 598 8.98 -58.49 4.09
C GLU A 598 8.24 -59.33 3.04
N ILE A 599 8.97 -59.87 2.06
CA ILE A 599 8.43 -60.79 1.06
C ILE A 599 9.05 -62.16 1.20
N TYR A 600 8.30 -63.19 0.83
CA TYR A 600 8.73 -64.58 0.93
C TYR A 600 8.11 -65.44 -0.18
N VAL A 601 8.70 -66.62 -0.39
CA VAL A 601 8.15 -67.64 -1.30
C VAL A 601 6.95 -68.29 -0.62
N PHE A 602 5.76 -68.01 -1.15
CA PHE A 602 4.51 -68.52 -0.59
C PHE A 602 4.23 -69.97 -1.00
N ASP A 603 4.54 -70.32 -2.26
CA ASP A 603 4.23 -71.61 -2.86
C ASP A 603 5.11 -71.85 -4.11
N ILE A 604 5.53 -73.10 -4.32
CA ILE A 604 6.20 -73.57 -5.53
C ILE A 604 5.39 -74.74 -6.08
N TYR A 605 4.72 -74.51 -7.21
CA TYR A 605 3.90 -75.54 -7.81
C TYR A 605 4.51 -76.08 -9.10
N MET A 606 4.90 -77.36 -9.09
CA MET A 606 5.40 -78.04 -10.28
C MET A 606 4.32 -78.83 -11.03
N GLN A 607 4.35 -78.71 -12.35
CA GLN A 607 3.52 -79.50 -13.26
C GLN A 607 4.34 -80.15 -14.36
N LYS A 608 3.86 -81.31 -14.80
CA LYS A 608 4.43 -82.07 -15.88
C LYS A 608 3.68 -81.75 -17.17
N PHE A 609 4.40 -81.26 -18.17
CA PHE A 609 3.85 -81.00 -19.49
C PHE A 609 4.28 -82.07 -20.49
N SER A 610 3.33 -82.74 -21.14
CA SER A 610 3.58 -83.82 -22.09
C SER A 610 3.41 -83.38 -23.54
N PHE A 611 4.38 -83.72 -24.39
CA PHE A 611 4.24 -83.67 -25.85
C PHE A 611 4.56 -85.05 -26.45
N TRP A 612 3.51 -85.77 -26.79
CA TRP A 612 3.56 -87.17 -27.23
C TRP A 612 4.19 -88.08 -26.16
N PHE A 613 5.42 -88.57 -26.34
CA PHE A 613 6.14 -89.39 -25.35
C PHE A 613 7.25 -88.65 -24.60
N LEU A 614 7.39 -87.33 -24.80
CA LEU A 614 8.37 -86.52 -24.09
C LEU A 614 7.72 -85.57 -23.09
N TYR A 615 8.44 -85.26 -22.01
CA TYR A 615 7.97 -84.47 -20.89
C TYR A 615 8.93 -83.35 -20.55
N ARG A 616 8.40 -82.20 -20.14
CA ARG A 616 9.16 -81.14 -19.47
C ARG A 616 8.48 -80.76 -18.16
N ALA A 617 9.22 -80.17 -17.24
CA ALA A 617 8.67 -79.62 -16.01
C ALA A 617 8.42 -78.12 -16.18
N GLU A 618 7.29 -77.66 -15.66
CA GLU A 618 6.93 -76.26 -15.53
C GLU A 618 6.74 -75.96 -14.05
N ALA A 619 7.39 -74.91 -13.55
CA ALA A 619 7.34 -74.51 -12.15
C ALA A 619 6.78 -73.10 -12.04
N THR A 620 5.68 -72.93 -11.31
CA THR A 620 5.11 -71.62 -11.00
C THR A 620 5.42 -71.28 -9.55
N ILE A 621 6.04 -70.12 -9.34
CA ILE A 621 6.43 -69.63 -8.01
C ILE A 621 5.60 -68.40 -7.67
N THR A 622 5.01 -68.39 -6.47
CA THR A 622 4.18 -67.27 -5.97
C THR A 622 4.92 -66.54 -4.85
N ILE A 623 4.99 -65.21 -4.93
CA ILE A 623 5.58 -64.34 -3.91
C ILE A 623 4.48 -63.53 -3.21
N LYS A 624 4.52 -63.50 -1.88
CA LYS A 624 3.63 -62.68 -1.04
C LYS A 624 4.42 -61.84 -0.05
N ASP A 625 3.78 -60.79 0.45
CA ASP A 625 4.26 -60.03 1.61
C ASP A 625 3.71 -60.59 2.94
N THR A 626 4.23 -60.07 4.05
CA THR A 626 3.82 -60.44 5.42
C THR A 626 2.36 -60.17 5.74
N ASP A 627 1.67 -59.32 4.97
CA ASP A 627 0.23 -59.05 5.10
C ASP A 627 -0.62 -60.03 4.26
N GLY A 628 0.05 -60.91 3.49
CA GLY A 628 -0.58 -61.93 2.66
C GLY A 628 -1.00 -61.42 1.27
N ALA A 629 -0.63 -60.21 0.89
CA ALA A 629 -0.87 -59.67 -0.45
C ALA A 629 0.14 -60.24 -1.46
N VAL A 630 -0.29 -60.36 -2.71
CA VAL A 630 0.58 -60.84 -3.81
C VAL A 630 1.53 -59.72 -4.27
N VAL A 631 2.77 -60.07 -4.58
CA VAL A 631 3.83 -59.09 -4.87
C VAL A 631 4.21 -59.12 -6.35
N PRO A 632 3.75 -58.15 -7.18
CA PRO A 632 4.17 -58.02 -8.56
C PRO A 632 5.59 -57.44 -8.67
N ASN A 633 6.26 -57.64 -9.80
CA ASN A 633 7.58 -57.09 -10.10
C ASN A 633 8.74 -57.54 -9.19
N ALA A 634 8.55 -58.62 -8.42
CA ALA A 634 9.65 -59.28 -7.72
C ALA A 634 10.44 -60.16 -8.70
N THR A 635 11.77 -60.07 -8.67
CA THR A 635 12.64 -60.94 -9.48
C THR A 635 13.00 -62.18 -8.67
N VAL A 636 12.62 -63.34 -9.17
CA VAL A 636 12.88 -64.65 -8.54
C VAL A 636 14.01 -65.34 -9.28
N TYR A 637 14.99 -65.84 -8.53
CA TYR A 637 16.12 -66.61 -9.03
C TYR A 637 15.97 -68.07 -8.63
N ILE A 638 16.14 -68.98 -9.58
CA ILE A 638 15.97 -70.41 -9.36
C ILE A 638 17.16 -71.22 -9.85
N GLN A 639 17.27 -72.44 -9.32
CA GLN A 639 18.20 -73.46 -9.78
C GLN A 639 17.44 -74.76 -10.08
N TRP A 640 17.61 -75.27 -11.29
CA TRP A 640 17.17 -76.60 -11.72
C TRP A 640 18.22 -77.65 -11.37
N SER A 641 17.77 -78.82 -10.91
CA SER A 641 18.60 -80.01 -10.73
C SER A 641 17.85 -81.30 -11.12
N GLY A 642 18.59 -82.39 -11.34
CA GLY A 642 18.06 -83.65 -11.87
C GLY A 642 18.43 -83.86 -13.35
N LYS A 643 17.45 -84.13 -14.21
CA LYS A 643 17.68 -84.34 -15.66
C LYS A 643 18.08 -83.08 -16.43
N ALA A 644 17.76 -81.91 -15.90
CA ALA A 644 18.29 -80.62 -16.34
C ALA A 644 18.97 -79.94 -15.15
N SER A 645 20.09 -79.28 -15.41
CA SER A 645 20.78 -78.44 -14.45
C SER A 645 21.05 -77.07 -15.05
N GLY A 646 20.85 -76.02 -14.25
CA GLY A 646 21.02 -74.65 -14.69
C GLY A 646 20.33 -73.67 -13.76
N THR A 647 20.58 -72.38 -13.95
CA THR A 647 19.94 -71.30 -13.21
C THR A 647 19.05 -70.50 -14.15
N ASP A 648 17.93 -69.99 -13.65
CA ASP A 648 17.02 -69.11 -14.39
C ASP A 648 16.54 -67.98 -13.47
N SER A 649 16.06 -66.89 -14.06
CA SER A 649 15.48 -65.78 -13.32
C SER A 649 14.34 -65.13 -14.07
N GLY A 650 13.30 -64.72 -13.36
CA GLY A 650 12.11 -64.12 -13.96
C GLY A 650 11.39 -63.22 -12.98
N THR A 651 10.54 -62.35 -13.53
CA THR A 651 9.83 -61.33 -12.74
C THR A 651 8.37 -61.72 -12.56
N THR A 652 7.84 -61.55 -11.34
CA THR A 652 6.43 -61.85 -11.05
C THR A 652 5.48 -60.91 -11.78
N ASN A 653 4.39 -61.46 -12.29
CA ASN A 653 3.31 -60.73 -12.95
C ASN A 653 2.39 -60.02 -11.91
N SER A 654 1.29 -59.42 -12.39
CA SER A 654 0.31 -58.72 -11.54
C SER A 654 -0.36 -59.59 -10.47
N SER A 655 -0.29 -60.92 -10.59
CA SER A 655 -0.80 -61.88 -9.60
C SER A 655 0.29 -62.37 -8.64
N GLY A 656 1.50 -61.78 -8.68
CA GLY A 656 2.64 -62.17 -7.85
C GLY A 656 3.27 -63.51 -8.24
N GLN A 657 3.07 -63.96 -9.49
CA GLN A 657 3.54 -65.26 -9.96
C GLN A 657 4.54 -65.16 -11.11
N VAL A 658 5.50 -66.07 -11.14
CA VAL A 658 6.44 -66.27 -12.25
C VAL A 658 6.52 -67.76 -12.60
N THR A 659 6.57 -68.08 -13.89
CA THR A 659 6.60 -69.46 -14.37
C THR A 659 7.88 -69.74 -15.14
N PHE A 660 8.55 -70.83 -14.79
CA PHE A 660 9.79 -71.31 -15.41
C PHE A 660 9.58 -72.67 -16.08
N ASN A 661 10.32 -72.92 -17.16
CA ASN A 661 10.32 -74.22 -17.83
C ASN A 661 11.69 -74.86 -17.70
N SER A 662 11.76 -76.17 -17.41
CA SER A 662 13.01 -76.93 -17.26
C SER A 662 13.84 -77.09 -18.55
N GLY A 663 13.45 -76.41 -19.64
CA GLY A 663 14.06 -76.49 -20.95
C GLY A 663 13.57 -77.68 -21.78
N TRP A 664 14.51 -78.46 -22.33
CA TRP A 664 14.28 -79.55 -23.29
C TRP A 664 13.27 -80.60 -22.78
N TYR A 665 12.73 -81.36 -23.71
CA TYR A 665 11.80 -82.45 -23.44
C TYR A 665 12.55 -83.79 -23.24
N PHE A 666 12.15 -84.59 -22.25
CA PHE A 666 12.82 -85.83 -21.84
C PHE A 666 11.85 -87.01 -21.70
N PHE A 667 12.33 -88.23 -21.88
CA PHE A 667 11.51 -89.45 -21.80
C PHE A 667 11.15 -89.86 -20.36
N ASN A 668 12.11 -89.74 -19.42
CA ASN A 668 11.91 -90.03 -17.99
C ASN A 668 12.97 -89.32 -17.12
N GLY A 669 12.67 -89.21 -15.82
CA GLY A 669 13.56 -88.68 -14.79
C GLY A 669 12.86 -87.65 -13.90
N THR A 670 13.56 -87.23 -12.85
CA THR A 670 13.08 -86.28 -11.85
C THR A 670 13.63 -84.89 -12.14
N PHE A 671 12.79 -83.87 -11.95
CA PHE A 671 13.20 -82.48 -11.96
C PHE A 671 12.95 -81.87 -10.59
N THR A 672 13.94 -81.16 -10.07
CA THR A 672 13.81 -80.38 -8.85
C THR A 672 14.10 -78.92 -9.18
N VAL A 673 13.23 -78.03 -8.73
CA VAL A 673 13.46 -76.58 -8.76
C VAL A 673 13.70 -76.08 -7.34
N THR A 674 14.72 -75.26 -7.14
CA THR A 674 15.02 -74.60 -5.86
C THR A 674 15.06 -73.09 -6.07
N VAL A 675 14.32 -72.33 -5.25
CA VAL A 675 14.44 -70.87 -5.23
C VAL A 675 15.70 -70.49 -4.46
N THR A 676 16.60 -69.77 -5.12
CA THR A 676 17.89 -69.39 -4.53
C THR A 676 17.88 -67.97 -3.97
N ASN A 677 17.11 -67.06 -4.56
CA ASN A 677 16.95 -65.69 -4.07
C ASN A 677 15.69 -65.01 -4.64
N VAL A 678 15.21 -63.95 -3.98
CA VAL A 678 14.19 -63.03 -4.50
C VAL A 678 14.63 -61.59 -4.25
N THR A 679 14.43 -60.69 -5.21
CA THR A 679 14.72 -59.26 -5.07
C THR A 679 13.51 -58.41 -5.47
N HIS A 680 13.33 -57.25 -4.82
CA HIS A 680 12.27 -56.30 -5.12
C HIS A 680 12.76 -54.85 -4.91
N PRO A 681 12.26 -53.84 -5.67
CA PRO A 681 12.75 -52.46 -5.58
C PRO A 681 12.57 -51.78 -4.22
N THR A 682 11.54 -52.17 -3.46
CA THR A 682 11.16 -51.49 -2.20
C THR A 682 10.94 -52.43 -1.02
N LEU A 683 10.96 -53.75 -1.24
CA LEU A 683 10.60 -54.76 -0.22
C LEU A 683 11.79 -55.68 0.03
N VAL A 684 11.86 -56.24 1.24
CA VAL A 684 12.99 -57.05 1.69
C VAL A 684 12.63 -58.53 1.65
N TYR A 685 13.40 -59.34 0.93
CA TYR A 685 13.21 -60.79 0.91
C TYR A 685 13.73 -61.45 2.18
N ASN A 686 12.86 -62.18 2.89
CA ASN A 686 13.22 -62.93 4.09
C ASN A 686 13.06 -64.44 3.84
N PRO A 687 14.14 -65.18 3.54
CA PRO A 687 14.07 -66.61 3.25
C PRO A 687 13.64 -67.47 4.45
N ALA A 688 13.73 -66.95 5.68
CA ALA A 688 13.28 -67.67 6.88
C ALA A 688 11.75 -67.79 6.95
N LEU A 689 11.02 -66.98 6.17
CA LEU A 689 9.55 -67.00 6.08
C LEU A 689 9.02 -67.83 4.91
N ASN A 690 9.90 -68.41 4.08
CA ASN A 690 9.46 -69.22 2.94
C ASN A 690 8.68 -70.45 3.41
N ASN A 691 7.49 -70.64 2.87
CA ASN A 691 6.72 -71.87 3.10
C ASN A 691 7.37 -73.06 2.37
N GLU A 692 7.93 -72.79 1.18
CA GLU A 692 8.59 -73.77 0.35
C GLU A 692 9.85 -73.17 -0.27
N THR A 693 10.90 -73.98 -0.39
CA THR A 693 12.19 -73.57 -0.98
C THR A 693 12.56 -74.41 -2.19
N SER A 694 11.93 -75.57 -2.35
CA SER A 694 12.07 -76.43 -3.52
C SER A 694 10.87 -77.36 -3.68
N ASP A 695 10.57 -77.72 -4.93
CA ASP A 695 9.60 -78.78 -5.26
C ASP A 695 10.20 -79.73 -6.31
N SER A 696 9.63 -80.93 -6.48
CA SER A 696 10.11 -81.94 -7.44
C SER A 696 8.98 -82.73 -8.08
N ILE A 697 9.14 -83.07 -9.37
CA ILE A 697 8.17 -83.86 -10.15
C ILE A 697 8.80 -84.97 -10.99
#